data_AF-A0A3D1YN36-F1
#
_entry.id   AF-A0A3D1YN36-F1
#
_cell.length_a   1.000
_cell.length_b   1.000
_cell.length_c   1.000
_cell.angle_alpha   90.00
_cell.angle_beta   90.00
_cell.angle_gamma   90.00
#
_symmetry.space_group_name_H-M   'P 1'
#
loop_
_entity.id
_entity.type
_entity.pdbx_description
1 polymer ?
#
loop_
_entity_poly.entity_id
_entity_poly.type
_entity_poly.pdbx_seq_one_letter_code
_entity_poly.pdbx_strand_id
1 'polypeptide(L)'
;MQLDLATTSMLAGMMLNETPALNTLTPDEARLVFSEINRSMPPGPAQVSSRDVEIPVGGGRIRGRVLAPSTPAKSLMVYYHGGGWVIGNIDDYDAVGRHLAEVCNSIVIMVDYRKAPEHTFPTPVDDCYAALEWADNHRADMNAVDLPLVVAGDSAGGNLSAVMAIQSRDEGGPRIDLQALIYPVTDGRMGAKSWGDDDKQLFLTSDIMAFFWEHYADSSQRLDHRASPLLADDLSNLPPAVVLTAQYDILVDEGKAYAEALEAAGVTVSYKDFARQMHGFFAMPAALPAAGKAMQWLAQEMDRHLTAAERKDVVIVGAGFSGMYQLYKLREQGLDVQVFEAGSDVGGTWYWNRYPGARVDIESMAYSFSFSEELQQEWDWSEKYSPQPELLKYAQHIADRFDLKNHIAFNTRVAGAHFDEDADEWLVTTECGRRTRAQHLVMATGVLSASKEPDIVGREHYEGDTYRTGLWPKEGVDFTGKRVAVIGTGSSAVQAIPLIAEEASKLVVYQRTATFTTPALNHSLKKEDADAIKANYGDYRATQKLNVLGVVNERSVDRAIDATSQERERRFTEGWESGILPGMLFQFADLQVEQEANDHISEYIRDRIRDTVKDRQTAQDLLPTDYPYGTKRPCIDTNYYETFNRDNVSLVNLRRTPIETITNKGIKTMEGEHEFDAIVYATGFDAMTGPLLRVDIRGRGGVKLQDAWVDGPRSYLGIAIHGFPNLFTITGPSSPSVLSNMLVSIEQHVDWVSDCIQWMREEGKVTIEPSDSAEREWAEHTEQLAKMTLYPKANSWYMGSNVPGKPRMFLAYVGGVGTYRLICDEVAASGYHGFEAA
;
A
#
# COMPACT_ATOMS: atom_id res chain seq x y z
N MET A 1 -2.00 28.38 -26.68
CA MET A 1 -0.69 27.69 -26.69
C MET A 1 -0.94 26.22 -26.96
N GLN A 2 -0.48 25.74 -28.11
CA GLN A 2 -0.60 24.33 -28.53
C GLN A 2 0.34 23.42 -27.72
N LEU A 3 1.58 23.86 -27.45
CA LEU A 3 2.54 23.19 -26.57
C LEU A 3 2.37 23.56 -25.09
N ASP A 4 2.97 22.79 -24.17
CA ASP A 4 3.11 23.20 -22.77
C ASP A 4 4.06 24.41 -22.61
N LEU A 5 3.99 25.08 -21.45
CA LEU A 5 4.69 26.34 -21.22
C LEU A 5 6.22 26.19 -21.22
N ALA A 6 6.75 25.08 -20.69
CA ALA A 6 8.19 24.86 -20.63
C ALA A 6 8.74 24.67 -22.04
N THR A 7 8.11 23.81 -22.84
CA THR A 7 8.48 23.58 -24.24
C THR A 7 8.36 24.86 -25.07
N THR A 8 7.28 25.64 -24.90
CA THR A 8 7.10 26.92 -25.59
C THR A 8 8.23 27.91 -25.27
N SER A 9 8.64 27.99 -24.01
CA SER A 9 9.69 28.93 -23.57
C SER A 9 11.06 28.55 -24.12
N MET A 10 11.36 27.25 -24.22
CA MET A 10 12.60 26.75 -24.81
C MET A 10 12.70 27.09 -26.31
N LEU A 11 11.65 26.80 -27.09
CA LEU A 11 11.63 27.11 -28.52
C LEU A 11 11.77 28.62 -28.78
N ALA A 12 11.09 29.45 -27.98
CA ALA A 12 11.24 30.90 -28.06
C ALA A 12 12.69 31.35 -27.75
N GLY A 13 13.35 30.73 -26.77
CA GLY A 13 14.76 31.00 -26.45
C GLY A 13 15.70 30.64 -27.61
N MET A 14 15.48 29.51 -28.27
CA MET A 14 16.25 29.11 -29.45
C MET A 14 16.06 30.09 -30.61
N MET A 15 14.83 30.51 -30.87
CA MET A 15 14.54 31.52 -31.90
C MET A 15 15.22 32.86 -31.61
N LEU A 16 15.22 33.32 -30.35
CA LEU A 16 15.86 34.57 -29.94
C LEU A 16 17.39 34.53 -30.06
N ASN A 17 17.99 33.35 -30.02
CA ASN A 17 19.44 33.16 -30.16
C ASN A 17 19.88 32.98 -31.62
N GLU A 18 18.96 33.13 -32.60
CA GLU A 18 19.23 33.01 -34.04
C GLU A 18 19.98 31.71 -34.42
N THR A 19 19.68 30.60 -33.74
CA THR A 19 20.30 29.31 -34.03
C THR A 19 20.01 28.90 -35.48
N PRO A 20 21.03 28.63 -36.31
CA PRO A 20 20.82 28.26 -37.72
C PRO A 20 20.06 26.94 -37.85
N ALA A 21 19.18 26.86 -38.86
CA ALA A 21 18.45 25.63 -39.16
C ALA A 21 19.42 24.55 -39.68
N LEU A 22 19.34 23.35 -39.09
CA LEU A 22 20.32 22.28 -39.32
C LEU A 22 20.47 21.89 -40.80
N ASN A 23 19.37 21.93 -41.57
CA ASN A 23 19.35 21.61 -43.00
C ASN A 23 20.05 22.65 -43.89
N THR A 24 20.47 23.79 -43.33
CA THR A 24 21.23 24.82 -44.05
C THR A 24 22.75 24.72 -43.81
N LEU A 25 23.17 23.82 -42.93
CA LEU A 25 24.56 23.59 -42.53
C LEU A 25 25.15 22.38 -43.25
N THR A 26 26.48 22.31 -43.35
CA THR A 26 27.15 21.04 -43.70
C THR A 26 26.96 20.02 -42.56
N PRO A 27 27.06 18.69 -42.82
CA PRO A 27 26.95 17.68 -41.77
C PRO A 27 27.87 17.92 -40.55
N ASP A 28 29.11 18.35 -40.77
CA ASP A 28 30.05 18.65 -39.68
C ASP A 28 29.65 19.87 -38.86
N GLU A 29 29.16 20.93 -39.50
CA GLU A 29 28.64 22.11 -38.80
C GLU A 29 27.36 21.77 -38.03
N ALA A 30 26.47 20.97 -38.62
CA ALA A 30 25.25 20.50 -37.97
C ALA A 30 25.56 19.64 -36.73
N ARG A 31 26.56 18.75 -36.81
CA ARG A 31 27.08 17.99 -35.64
C ARG A 31 27.56 18.92 -34.54
N LEU A 32 28.37 19.93 -34.87
CA LEU A 32 28.88 20.90 -33.89
C LEU A 32 27.75 21.69 -33.21
N VAL A 33 26.79 22.20 -33.98
CA VAL A 33 25.64 22.93 -33.44
C VAL A 33 24.80 22.02 -32.53
N PHE A 34 24.54 20.79 -32.95
CA PHE A 34 23.80 19.82 -32.14
C PHE A 34 24.52 19.50 -30.82
N SER A 35 25.84 19.30 -30.85
CA SER A 35 26.62 19.04 -29.64
C SER A 35 26.68 20.24 -28.70
N GLU A 36 26.74 21.49 -29.21
CA GLU A 36 26.69 22.68 -28.34
C GLU A 36 25.32 22.84 -27.65
N ILE A 37 24.23 22.56 -28.37
CA ILE A 37 22.88 22.56 -27.78
C ILE A 37 22.81 21.54 -26.64
N ASN A 38 23.26 20.30 -26.87
CA ASN A 38 23.19 19.25 -25.85
C ASN A 38 24.18 19.48 -24.68
N ARG A 39 25.36 20.06 -24.93
CA ARG A 39 26.32 20.41 -23.86
C ARG A 39 25.77 21.47 -22.91
N SER A 40 24.85 22.32 -23.38
CA SER A 40 24.18 23.31 -22.53
C SER A 40 23.11 22.72 -21.61
N MET A 41 22.70 21.46 -21.84
CA MET A 41 21.70 20.78 -21.02
C MET A 41 22.29 20.33 -19.68
N PRO A 42 21.47 20.26 -18.61
CA PRO A 42 21.93 19.75 -17.34
C PRO A 42 22.44 18.29 -17.45
N PRO A 43 23.49 17.92 -16.71
CA PRO A 43 24.01 16.56 -16.72
C PRO A 43 23.00 15.56 -16.14
N GLY A 44 23.13 14.29 -16.54
CA GLY A 44 22.34 13.21 -15.98
C GLY A 44 22.74 12.83 -14.55
N PRO A 45 22.01 11.88 -13.92
CA PRO A 45 22.29 11.40 -12.56
C PRO A 45 23.75 10.97 -12.36
N ALA A 46 24.43 11.60 -11.40
CA ALA A 46 25.87 11.42 -11.17
C ALA A 46 26.23 10.07 -10.53
N GLN A 47 25.26 9.41 -9.88
CA GLN A 47 25.43 8.11 -9.25
C GLN A 47 25.51 6.94 -10.25
N VAL A 48 25.11 7.16 -11.50
CA VAL A 48 25.21 6.17 -12.57
C VAL A 48 26.67 5.98 -12.94
N SER A 49 27.17 4.75 -12.83
CA SER A 49 28.52 4.42 -13.26
C SER A 49 28.62 4.47 -14.78
N SER A 50 29.77 4.88 -15.30
CA SER A 50 29.99 5.03 -16.74
C SER A 50 31.34 4.47 -17.14
N ARG A 51 31.36 3.69 -18.22
CA ARG A 51 32.57 3.09 -18.79
C ARG A 51 32.48 3.04 -20.31
N ASP A 52 33.43 3.69 -20.97
CA ASP A 52 33.59 3.60 -22.43
C ASP A 52 34.14 2.23 -22.82
N VAL A 53 33.67 1.71 -23.96
CA VAL A 53 34.02 0.43 -24.55
C VAL A 53 34.25 0.57 -26.06
N GLU A 54 35.01 -0.36 -26.64
CA GLU A 54 35.28 -0.42 -28.07
C GLU A 54 34.60 -1.66 -28.66
N ILE A 55 33.60 -1.44 -29.52
CA ILE A 55 32.78 -2.50 -30.11
C ILE A 55 33.35 -2.84 -31.50
N PRO A 56 33.72 -4.10 -31.77
CA PRO A 56 34.21 -4.50 -33.08
C PRO A 56 33.07 -4.47 -34.11
N VAL A 57 33.36 -3.90 -35.29
CA VAL A 57 32.40 -3.83 -36.41
C VAL A 57 33.08 -4.19 -37.73
N GLY A 58 32.30 -4.36 -38.80
CA GLY A 58 32.82 -4.54 -40.15
C GLY A 58 33.79 -3.42 -40.54
N GLY A 59 35.07 -3.76 -40.68
CA GLY A 59 36.13 -2.84 -41.11
C GLY A 59 36.66 -1.89 -40.03
N GLY A 60 36.37 -2.09 -38.75
CA GLY A 60 36.90 -1.22 -37.69
C GLY A 60 36.37 -1.50 -36.28
N ARG A 61 36.30 -0.43 -35.48
CA ARG A 61 35.68 -0.39 -34.15
C ARG A 61 34.85 0.88 -34.04
N ILE A 62 33.77 0.81 -33.27
CA ILE A 62 32.98 1.97 -32.85
C ILE A 62 33.07 2.13 -31.33
N ARG A 63 32.82 3.35 -30.85
CA ARG A 63 32.72 3.62 -29.42
C ARG A 63 31.36 3.14 -28.91
N GLY A 64 31.35 2.64 -27.69
CA GLY A 64 30.14 2.47 -26.89
C GLY A 64 30.37 2.97 -25.48
N ARG A 65 29.29 3.16 -24.71
CA ARG A 65 29.36 3.51 -23.29
C ARG A 65 28.37 2.68 -22.50
N VAL A 66 28.90 1.96 -21.51
CA VAL A 66 28.10 1.17 -20.56
C VAL A 66 27.79 2.04 -19.36
N LEU A 67 26.51 2.22 -19.08
CA LEU A 67 25.96 2.97 -17.95
C LEU A 67 25.24 2.00 -17.03
N ALA A 68 25.67 1.88 -15.77
CA ALA A 68 25.00 1.00 -14.81
C ALA A 68 24.33 1.78 -13.66
N PRO A 69 23.09 1.43 -13.29
CA PRO A 69 22.30 2.14 -12.30
C PRO A 69 22.89 2.01 -10.89
N SER A 70 22.42 2.86 -9.99
CA SER A 70 22.83 2.81 -8.58
C SER A 70 22.22 1.64 -7.80
N THR A 71 21.15 1.03 -8.34
CA THR A 71 20.45 -0.12 -7.76
C THR A 71 20.63 -1.37 -8.65
N PRO A 72 20.34 -2.59 -8.16
CA PRO A 72 20.42 -3.79 -8.99
C PRO A 72 19.59 -3.65 -10.27
N ALA A 73 20.25 -3.86 -11.42
CA ALA A 73 19.62 -3.74 -12.72
C ALA A 73 18.58 -4.86 -12.95
N LYS A 74 17.49 -4.50 -13.62
CA LYS A 74 16.39 -5.37 -14.03
C LYS A 74 16.46 -5.79 -15.49
N SER A 75 17.22 -5.09 -16.32
CA SER A 75 17.37 -5.37 -17.74
C SER A 75 18.69 -4.87 -18.31
N LEU A 76 19.08 -5.41 -19.47
CA LEU A 76 20.19 -4.94 -20.29
C LEU A 76 19.61 -4.24 -21.52
N MET A 77 19.86 -2.94 -21.67
CA MET A 77 19.33 -2.11 -22.75
C MET A 77 20.45 -1.71 -23.70
N VAL A 78 20.31 -2.01 -24.99
CA VAL A 78 21.14 -1.44 -26.06
C VAL A 78 20.41 -0.23 -26.60
N TYR A 79 20.99 0.96 -26.39
CA TYR A 79 20.37 2.23 -26.75
C TYR A 79 21.06 2.84 -27.97
N TYR A 80 20.28 3.05 -29.04
CA TYR A 80 20.70 3.73 -30.25
C TYR A 80 20.18 5.16 -30.21
N HIS A 81 21.09 6.13 -30.37
CA HIS A 81 20.74 7.55 -30.29
C HIS A 81 20.08 8.05 -31.59
N GLY A 82 19.23 9.07 -31.47
CA GLY A 82 18.66 9.84 -32.58
C GLY A 82 19.67 10.74 -33.31
N GLY A 83 19.16 11.77 -33.99
CA GLY A 83 19.97 12.67 -34.82
C GLY A 83 20.04 12.25 -36.30
N GLY A 84 18.99 11.61 -36.81
CA GLY A 84 18.78 11.39 -38.25
C GLY A 84 19.91 10.64 -38.95
N TRP A 85 20.60 9.72 -38.27
CA TRP A 85 21.78 8.99 -38.75
C TRP A 85 22.99 9.85 -39.15
N VAL A 86 22.93 11.18 -38.93
CA VAL A 86 23.93 12.15 -39.43
C VAL A 86 24.61 12.91 -38.29
N ILE A 87 23.87 13.35 -37.26
CA ILE A 87 24.38 14.37 -36.32
C ILE A 87 24.62 13.91 -34.87
N GLY A 88 23.92 12.89 -34.37
CA GLY A 88 24.00 12.51 -32.95
C GLY A 88 25.27 11.73 -32.56
N ASN A 89 25.61 11.71 -31.28
CA ASN A 89 26.63 10.81 -30.73
C ASN A 89 26.34 10.48 -29.24
N ILE A 90 27.11 9.55 -28.67
CA ILE A 90 26.91 9.09 -27.29
C ILE A 90 27.28 10.12 -26.21
N ASP A 91 28.11 11.11 -26.53
CA ASP A 91 28.47 12.18 -25.59
C ASP A 91 27.32 13.19 -25.45
N ASP A 92 26.61 13.48 -26.55
CA ASP A 92 25.39 14.30 -26.55
C ASP A 92 24.23 13.64 -25.78
N TYR A 93 24.15 12.30 -25.84
CA TYR A 93 23.08 11.52 -25.20
C TYR A 93 23.46 10.95 -23.82
N ASP A 94 24.62 11.31 -23.24
CA ASP A 94 25.06 10.79 -21.95
C ASP A 94 24.02 11.06 -20.84
N ALA A 95 23.43 12.26 -20.83
CA ALA A 95 22.39 12.60 -19.87
C ALA A 95 21.14 11.73 -20.03
N VAL A 96 20.73 11.43 -21.27
CA VAL A 96 19.59 10.54 -21.57
C VAL A 96 19.88 9.13 -21.08
N GLY A 97 21.03 8.57 -21.44
CA GLY A 97 21.45 7.23 -21.03
C GLY A 97 21.50 7.06 -19.51
N ARG A 98 21.98 8.09 -18.78
CA ARG A 98 22.01 8.06 -17.31
C ARG A 98 20.61 8.10 -16.70
N HIS A 99 19.71 8.92 -17.23
CA HIS A 99 18.33 8.92 -16.75
C HIS A 99 17.63 7.59 -17.05
N LEU A 100 17.84 7.01 -18.24
CA LEU A 100 17.31 5.69 -18.58
C LEU A 100 17.84 4.60 -17.64
N ALA A 101 19.14 4.60 -17.36
CA ALA A 101 19.73 3.64 -16.44
C ALA A 101 19.04 3.70 -15.08
N GLU A 102 18.90 4.89 -14.51
CA GLU A 102 18.33 5.07 -13.17
C GLU A 102 16.80 4.88 -13.12
N VAL A 103 16.05 5.40 -14.10
CA VAL A 103 14.57 5.35 -14.09
C VAL A 103 14.06 3.97 -14.46
N CYS A 104 14.70 3.30 -15.44
CA CYS A 104 14.32 1.96 -15.86
C CYS A 104 15.00 0.85 -15.03
N ASN A 105 15.95 1.21 -14.16
CA ASN A 105 16.88 0.29 -13.52
C ASN A 105 17.54 -0.66 -14.53
N SER A 106 18.08 -0.11 -15.61
CA SER A 106 18.68 -0.88 -16.71
C SER A 106 20.17 -0.61 -16.80
N ILE A 107 20.97 -1.63 -17.13
CA ILE A 107 22.31 -1.38 -17.68
C ILE A 107 22.10 -0.90 -19.10
N VAL A 108 22.55 0.31 -19.43
CA VAL A 108 22.37 0.92 -20.75
C VAL A 108 23.69 0.92 -21.51
N ILE A 109 23.71 0.33 -22.70
CA ILE A 109 24.82 0.37 -23.64
C ILE A 109 24.47 1.38 -24.73
N MET A 110 25.07 2.57 -24.63
CA MET A 110 24.98 3.61 -25.66
C MET A 110 25.87 3.24 -26.83
N VAL A 111 25.36 3.26 -28.05
CA VAL A 111 26.09 2.86 -29.27
C VAL A 111 26.39 4.08 -30.15
N ASP A 112 27.67 4.35 -30.43
CA ASP A 112 28.11 5.44 -31.31
C ASP A 112 28.33 4.91 -32.73
N TYR A 113 27.25 4.50 -33.39
CA TYR A 113 27.30 3.96 -34.75
C TYR A 113 27.91 4.97 -35.74
N ARG A 114 28.55 4.48 -36.79
CA ARG A 114 29.11 5.34 -37.83
C ARG A 114 28.00 6.04 -38.61
N LYS A 115 28.22 7.29 -38.99
CA LYS A 115 27.18 8.19 -39.48
C LYS A 115 27.34 8.55 -40.95
N ALA A 116 26.23 8.92 -41.58
CA ALA A 116 26.22 9.53 -42.89
C ALA A 116 26.72 10.98 -42.83
N PRO A 117 27.30 11.52 -43.92
CA PRO A 117 27.46 10.91 -45.25
C PRO A 117 28.68 9.99 -45.41
N GLU A 118 29.59 9.93 -44.45
CA GLU A 118 30.82 9.11 -44.53
C GLU A 118 30.49 7.61 -44.55
N HIS A 119 29.41 7.24 -43.86
CA HIS A 119 28.90 5.89 -43.73
C HIS A 119 27.39 5.88 -43.94
N THR A 120 26.97 5.79 -45.20
CA THR A 120 25.56 5.68 -45.59
C THR A 120 24.99 4.29 -45.30
N PHE A 121 23.67 4.13 -45.44
CA PHE A 121 22.99 2.83 -45.41
C PHE A 121 23.70 1.79 -46.30
N PRO A 122 23.90 0.53 -45.84
CA PRO A 122 23.45 -0.06 -44.58
C PRO A 122 24.43 0.03 -43.41
N THR A 123 25.54 0.79 -43.52
CA THR A 123 26.62 0.78 -42.51
C THR A 123 26.14 1.02 -41.07
N PRO A 124 25.24 2.01 -40.79
CA PRO A 124 24.74 2.22 -39.42
C PRO A 124 23.92 1.03 -38.89
N VAL A 125 23.20 0.32 -39.76
CA VAL A 125 22.44 -0.90 -39.40
C VAL A 125 23.41 -2.02 -39.01
N ASP A 126 24.43 -2.26 -39.83
CA ASP A 126 25.44 -3.30 -39.58
C ASP A 126 26.22 -3.03 -38.28
N ASP A 127 26.53 -1.76 -38.00
CA ASP A 127 27.20 -1.33 -36.76
C ASP A 127 26.32 -1.58 -35.52
N CYS A 128 25.04 -1.26 -35.59
CA CYS A 128 24.08 -1.50 -34.51
C CYS A 128 23.87 -3.00 -34.27
N TYR A 129 23.83 -3.81 -35.33
CA TYR A 129 23.69 -5.26 -35.20
C TYR A 129 24.92 -5.88 -34.54
N ALA A 130 26.13 -5.46 -34.96
CA ALA A 130 27.37 -5.87 -34.30
C ALA A 130 27.42 -5.43 -32.82
N ALA A 131 26.86 -4.25 -32.48
CA ALA A 131 26.75 -3.80 -31.10
C ALA A 131 25.76 -4.63 -30.27
N LEU A 132 24.63 -5.06 -30.87
CA LEU A 132 23.67 -5.97 -30.24
C LEU A 132 24.30 -7.34 -29.96
N GLU A 133 24.99 -7.93 -30.94
CA GLU A 133 25.74 -9.18 -30.76
C GLU A 133 26.83 -9.03 -29.71
N TRP A 134 27.55 -7.90 -29.72
CA TRP A 134 28.55 -7.62 -28.70
C TRP A 134 27.94 -7.56 -27.30
N ALA A 135 26.82 -6.86 -27.13
CA ALA A 135 26.13 -6.75 -25.85
C ALA A 135 25.71 -8.12 -25.30
N ASP A 136 25.11 -8.97 -26.13
CA ASP A 136 24.66 -10.31 -25.75
C ASP A 136 25.84 -11.23 -25.36
N ASN A 137 26.94 -11.15 -26.10
CA ASN A 137 28.15 -11.92 -25.83
C ASN A 137 28.92 -11.46 -24.57
N HIS A 138 28.74 -10.21 -24.12
CA HIS A 138 29.48 -9.62 -23.00
C HIS A 138 28.63 -9.45 -21.73
N ARG A 139 27.47 -10.12 -21.64
CA ARG A 139 26.60 -10.09 -20.45
C ARG A 139 27.32 -10.35 -19.14
N ALA A 140 28.23 -11.33 -19.12
CA ALA A 140 28.98 -11.68 -17.92
C ALA A 140 29.84 -10.52 -17.40
N ASP A 141 30.47 -9.77 -18.31
CA ASP A 141 31.33 -8.62 -17.98
C ASP A 141 30.54 -7.45 -17.37
N MET A 142 29.23 -7.45 -17.56
CA MET A 142 28.30 -6.42 -17.09
C MET A 142 27.41 -6.90 -15.93
N ASN A 143 27.59 -8.13 -15.43
CA ASN A 143 26.67 -8.76 -14.48
C ASN A 143 25.21 -8.82 -14.98
N ALA A 144 25.04 -9.12 -16.28
CA ALA A 144 23.76 -9.07 -16.99
C ALA A 144 23.32 -10.43 -17.58
N VAL A 145 23.85 -11.55 -17.05
CA VAL A 145 23.66 -12.90 -17.61
C VAL A 145 22.18 -13.29 -17.68
N ASP A 146 21.43 -13.03 -16.60
CA ASP A 146 20.01 -13.41 -16.49
C ASP A 146 19.05 -12.24 -16.79
N LEU A 147 19.59 -11.11 -17.27
CA LEU A 147 18.78 -9.91 -17.51
C LEU A 147 18.10 -9.97 -18.89
N PRO A 148 16.82 -9.60 -19.01
CA PRO A 148 16.17 -9.45 -20.31
C PRO A 148 16.87 -8.41 -21.17
N LEU A 149 16.96 -8.67 -22.47
CA LEU A 149 17.60 -7.78 -23.46
C LEU A 149 16.57 -6.87 -24.09
N VAL A 150 16.85 -5.57 -24.07
CA VAL A 150 15.99 -4.53 -24.61
C VAL A 150 16.76 -3.77 -25.70
N VAL A 151 16.15 -3.58 -26.86
CA VAL A 151 16.63 -2.61 -27.85
C VAL A 151 15.80 -1.35 -27.73
N ALA A 152 16.45 -0.20 -27.65
CA ALA A 152 15.79 1.07 -27.41
C ALA A 152 16.42 2.21 -28.20
N GLY A 153 15.62 3.21 -28.56
CA GLY A 153 16.17 4.39 -29.21
C GLY A 153 15.11 5.40 -29.59
N ASP A 154 15.56 6.62 -29.85
CA ASP A 154 14.71 7.74 -30.23
C ASP A 154 14.94 8.17 -31.69
N SER A 155 13.88 8.56 -32.39
CA SER A 155 13.97 9.04 -33.78
C SER A 155 14.67 8.01 -34.69
N ALA A 156 15.80 8.37 -35.32
CA ALA A 156 16.66 7.43 -36.07
C ALA A 156 17.18 6.25 -35.23
N GLY A 157 17.39 6.43 -33.93
CA GLY A 157 17.70 5.34 -33.01
C GLY A 157 16.52 4.40 -32.77
N GLY A 158 15.29 4.95 -32.77
CA GLY A 158 14.06 4.17 -32.73
C GLY A 158 13.87 3.34 -34.01
N ASN A 159 14.22 3.91 -35.16
CA ASN A 159 14.32 3.16 -36.42
C ASN A 159 15.28 1.97 -36.29
N LEU A 160 16.53 2.24 -35.88
CA LEU A 160 17.56 1.21 -35.73
C LEU A 160 17.09 0.11 -34.75
N SER A 161 16.45 0.48 -33.64
CA SER A 161 15.88 -0.48 -32.68
C SER A 161 14.85 -1.42 -33.30
N ALA A 162 13.91 -0.89 -34.08
CA ALA A 162 12.91 -1.69 -34.78
C ALA A 162 13.54 -2.61 -35.82
N VAL A 163 14.55 -2.11 -36.55
CA VAL A 163 15.33 -2.91 -37.52
C VAL A 163 16.10 -4.02 -36.81
N MET A 164 16.70 -3.77 -35.65
CA MET A 164 17.38 -4.79 -34.86
C MET A 164 16.44 -5.90 -34.39
N ALA A 165 15.21 -5.55 -34.01
CA ALA A 165 14.19 -6.55 -33.64
C ALA A 165 13.85 -7.48 -34.83
N ILE A 166 13.65 -6.89 -36.01
CA ILE A 166 13.38 -7.62 -37.27
C ILE A 166 14.57 -8.48 -37.66
N GLN A 167 15.75 -7.88 -37.78
CA GLN A 167 16.95 -8.54 -38.25
C GLN A 167 17.39 -9.66 -37.31
N SER A 168 17.31 -9.46 -35.98
CA SER A 168 17.66 -10.51 -35.03
C SER A 168 16.74 -11.72 -35.13
N ARG A 169 15.42 -11.50 -35.31
CA ARG A 169 14.47 -12.58 -35.56
C ARG A 169 14.80 -13.32 -36.86
N ASP A 170 15.03 -12.59 -37.95
CA ASP A 170 15.20 -13.17 -39.28
C ASP A 170 16.53 -13.93 -39.46
N GLU A 171 17.59 -13.43 -38.82
CA GLU A 171 18.93 -14.01 -38.89
C GLU A 171 19.22 -15.02 -37.76
N GLY A 172 18.32 -15.16 -36.79
CA GLY A 172 18.52 -16.02 -35.61
C GLY A 172 19.59 -15.47 -34.65
N GLY A 173 19.66 -14.14 -34.54
CA GLY A 173 20.59 -13.40 -33.69
C GLY A 173 20.19 -13.39 -32.20
N PRO A 174 20.73 -12.44 -31.42
CA PRO A 174 20.43 -12.30 -30.00
C PRO A 174 18.93 -12.22 -29.70
N ARG A 175 18.46 -12.99 -28.72
CA ARG A 175 17.06 -12.94 -28.29
C ARG A 175 16.79 -11.59 -27.62
N ILE A 176 15.98 -10.77 -28.28
CA ILE A 176 15.45 -9.52 -27.74
C ILE A 176 14.15 -9.84 -27.00
N ASP A 177 14.01 -9.33 -25.78
CA ASP A 177 12.83 -9.53 -24.94
C ASP A 177 11.84 -8.35 -25.02
N LEU A 178 12.28 -7.17 -25.45
CA LEU A 178 11.45 -5.97 -25.64
C LEU A 178 12.10 -5.00 -26.63
N GLN A 179 11.29 -4.28 -27.40
CA GLN A 179 11.71 -3.10 -28.18
C GLN A 179 11.04 -1.82 -27.66
N ALA A 180 11.82 -0.79 -27.36
CA ALA A 180 11.35 0.51 -26.88
C ALA A 180 11.61 1.60 -27.93
N LEU A 181 10.55 2.08 -28.56
CA LEU A 181 10.59 2.93 -29.74
C LEU A 181 10.06 4.32 -29.42
N ILE A 182 10.96 5.30 -29.34
CA ILE A 182 10.62 6.69 -29.03
C ILE A 182 10.53 7.48 -30.34
N TYR A 183 9.32 7.91 -30.71
CA TYR A 183 8.96 8.60 -31.97
C TYR A 183 9.77 8.08 -33.18
N PRO A 184 9.73 6.77 -33.46
CA PRO A 184 10.66 6.14 -34.38
C PRO A 184 10.44 6.62 -35.81
N VAL A 185 11.53 6.80 -36.57
CA VAL A 185 11.41 6.90 -38.03
C VAL A 185 11.09 5.50 -38.55
N THR A 186 10.03 5.32 -39.33
CA THR A 186 9.63 3.98 -39.80
C THR A 186 9.30 3.92 -41.28
N ASP A 187 9.17 5.07 -41.95
CA ASP A 187 8.74 5.14 -43.35
C ASP A 187 9.50 6.18 -44.19
N GLY A 188 10.45 5.71 -45.01
CA GLY A 188 11.24 6.51 -45.93
C GLY A 188 10.50 7.02 -47.17
N ARG A 189 9.19 6.76 -47.31
CA ARG A 189 8.35 7.34 -48.38
C ARG A 189 8.03 8.82 -48.16
N MET A 190 8.17 9.31 -46.93
CA MET A 190 7.95 10.73 -46.57
C MET A 190 6.54 11.24 -46.94
N GLY A 191 5.54 10.36 -46.87
CA GLY A 191 4.21 10.61 -47.43
C GLY A 191 3.06 10.66 -46.41
N ALA A 192 3.36 10.56 -45.12
CA ALA A 192 2.32 10.60 -44.08
C ALA A 192 1.69 12.00 -43.95
N LYS A 193 0.49 12.11 -43.36
CA LYS A 193 -0.25 13.38 -43.34
C LYS A 193 0.48 14.45 -42.53
N SER A 194 1.12 14.04 -41.43
CA SER A 194 1.95 14.88 -40.57
C SER A 194 3.09 15.60 -41.31
N TRP A 195 3.57 15.08 -42.44
CA TRP A 195 4.61 15.74 -43.26
C TRP A 195 4.12 17.03 -43.94
N GLY A 196 2.81 17.16 -44.16
CA GLY A 196 2.18 18.35 -44.73
C GLY A 196 1.49 19.25 -43.71
N ASP A 197 1.67 18.99 -42.42
CA ASP A 197 1.02 19.72 -41.32
C ASP A 197 2.02 20.65 -40.64
N ASP A 198 1.84 21.96 -40.80
CA ASP A 198 2.74 22.98 -40.24
C ASP A 198 2.80 22.93 -38.71
N ASP A 199 1.71 22.51 -38.04
CA ASP A 199 1.67 22.41 -36.58
C ASP A 199 2.55 21.26 -36.06
N LYS A 200 2.90 20.28 -36.92
CA LYS A 200 3.75 19.12 -36.58
C LYS A 200 5.24 19.37 -36.85
N GLN A 201 5.60 20.57 -37.33
CA GLN A 201 6.96 20.91 -37.77
C GLN A 201 7.66 21.89 -36.82
N LEU A 202 7.44 21.76 -35.51
CA LEU A 202 7.87 22.75 -34.51
C LEU A 202 9.36 22.67 -34.13
N PHE A 203 10.00 21.51 -34.32
CA PHE A 203 11.42 21.31 -33.99
C PHE A 203 12.11 20.46 -35.06
N LEU A 204 11.51 19.32 -35.40
CA LEU A 204 11.85 18.54 -36.59
C LEU A 204 10.91 18.93 -37.73
N THR A 205 11.46 19.35 -38.86
CA THR A 205 10.69 19.77 -40.05
C THR A 205 10.85 18.77 -41.19
N SER A 206 9.98 18.88 -42.20
CA SER A 206 10.08 18.12 -43.44
C SER A 206 11.42 18.35 -44.16
N ASP A 207 11.91 19.59 -44.19
CA ASP A 207 13.22 19.93 -44.78
C ASP A 207 14.39 19.29 -44.01
N ILE A 208 14.33 19.25 -42.67
CA ILE A 208 15.36 18.60 -41.85
C ILE A 208 15.34 17.09 -42.05
N MET A 209 14.16 16.47 -42.11
CA MET A 209 14.06 15.04 -42.40
C MET A 209 14.50 14.70 -43.82
N ALA A 210 14.19 15.54 -44.81
CA ALA A 210 14.69 15.38 -46.17
C ALA A 210 16.23 15.41 -46.20
N PHE A 211 16.85 16.38 -45.52
CA PHE A 211 18.30 16.47 -45.36
C PHE A 211 18.90 15.18 -44.76
N PHE A 212 18.32 14.66 -43.67
CA PHE A 212 18.81 13.41 -43.07
C PHE A 212 18.72 12.23 -44.02
N TRP A 213 17.58 12.05 -44.67
CA TRP A 213 17.37 10.97 -45.61
C TRP A 213 18.25 11.09 -46.86
N GLU A 214 18.52 12.30 -47.36
CA GLU A 214 19.42 12.55 -48.51
C GLU A 214 20.87 12.16 -48.23
N HIS A 215 21.33 12.36 -46.99
CA HIS A 215 22.64 11.90 -46.58
C HIS A 215 22.66 10.41 -46.24
N TYR A 216 21.59 9.87 -45.65
CA TYR A 216 21.58 8.49 -45.15
C TYR A 216 21.41 7.43 -46.24
N ALA A 217 20.47 7.61 -47.16
CA ALA A 217 20.09 6.58 -48.13
C ALA A 217 19.56 7.17 -49.45
N ASP A 218 19.91 6.56 -50.58
CA ASP A 218 19.31 6.93 -51.87
C ASP A 218 17.82 6.55 -51.94
N SER A 219 17.09 7.11 -52.91
CA SER A 219 15.64 6.94 -53.01
C SER A 219 15.17 5.49 -53.12
N SER A 220 15.99 4.58 -53.67
CA SER A 220 15.66 3.16 -53.74
C SER A 220 15.94 2.44 -52.43
N GLN A 221 17.04 2.80 -51.76
CA GLN A 221 17.45 2.25 -50.47
C GLN A 221 16.49 2.62 -49.34
N ARG A 222 15.87 3.81 -49.37
CA ARG A 222 14.86 4.22 -48.38
C ARG A 222 13.66 3.27 -48.31
N LEU A 223 13.40 2.51 -49.36
CA LEU A 223 12.29 1.57 -49.41
C LEU A 223 12.66 0.16 -48.93
N ASP A 224 13.94 -0.10 -48.63
CA ASP A 224 14.39 -1.34 -47.98
C ASP A 224 13.85 -1.37 -46.53
N HIS A 225 13.34 -2.52 -46.07
CA HIS A 225 12.78 -2.63 -44.72
C HIS A 225 13.82 -2.38 -43.61
N ARG A 226 15.12 -2.50 -43.92
CA ARG A 226 16.22 -2.18 -42.99
C ARG A 226 16.48 -0.68 -42.88
N ALA A 227 15.90 0.12 -43.76
CA ALA A 227 15.82 1.58 -43.64
C ALA A 227 14.42 2.02 -43.17
N SER A 228 13.36 1.31 -43.59
CA SER A 228 11.96 1.62 -43.31
C SER A 228 11.23 0.40 -42.74
N PRO A 229 11.34 0.12 -41.43
CA PRO A 229 10.79 -1.08 -40.82
C PRO A 229 9.26 -1.25 -40.98
N LEU A 230 8.52 -0.16 -41.26
CA LEU A 230 7.08 -0.25 -41.59
C LEU A 230 6.82 -1.00 -42.92
N LEU A 231 7.83 -1.10 -43.78
CA LEU A 231 7.75 -1.78 -45.08
C LEU A 231 8.19 -3.25 -45.01
N ALA A 232 8.44 -3.79 -43.81
CA ALA A 232 8.75 -5.21 -43.66
C ALA A 232 7.56 -6.09 -44.09
N ASP A 233 7.84 -7.15 -44.84
CA ASP A 233 6.81 -8.10 -45.30
C ASP A 233 6.23 -8.94 -44.16
N ASP A 234 6.97 -9.12 -43.06
CA ASP A 234 6.58 -9.90 -41.90
C ASP A 234 7.03 -9.24 -40.58
N LEU A 235 6.05 -8.91 -39.73
CA LEU A 235 6.24 -8.37 -38.39
C LEU A 235 5.82 -9.37 -37.29
N SER A 236 5.46 -10.59 -37.65
CA SER A 236 5.08 -11.62 -36.67
C SER A 236 6.29 -12.07 -35.85
N ASN A 237 6.03 -12.59 -34.64
CA ASN A 237 7.03 -13.13 -33.72
C ASN A 237 8.16 -12.16 -33.32
N LEU A 238 7.92 -10.85 -33.45
CA LEU A 238 8.80 -9.83 -32.88
C LEU A 238 8.60 -9.74 -31.36
N PRO A 239 9.61 -9.24 -30.61
CA PRO A 239 9.44 -8.95 -29.19
C PRO A 239 8.31 -7.92 -28.97
N PRO A 240 7.65 -7.94 -27.80
CA PRO A 240 6.72 -6.89 -27.39
C PRO A 240 7.32 -5.50 -27.59
N ALA A 241 6.46 -4.52 -27.86
CA ALA A 241 6.89 -3.16 -28.17
C ALA A 241 6.28 -2.12 -27.23
N VAL A 242 7.11 -1.17 -26.79
CA VAL A 242 6.65 0.07 -26.17
C VAL A 242 6.89 1.19 -27.16
N VAL A 243 5.82 1.81 -27.67
CA VAL A 243 5.89 2.86 -28.69
C VAL A 243 5.36 4.17 -28.12
N LEU A 244 6.22 5.18 -28.13
CA LEU A 244 5.88 6.53 -27.71
C LEU A 244 5.89 7.46 -28.93
N THR A 245 4.89 8.31 -29.09
CA THR A 245 4.93 9.42 -30.06
C THR A 245 4.73 10.77 -29.36
N ALA A 246 4.95 11.85 -30.08
CA ALA A 246 4.66 13.21 -29.62
C ALA A 246 3.61 13.86 -30.53
N GLN A 247 2.62 14.50 -29.92
CA GLN A 247 1.46 15.03 -30.66
C GLN A 247 1.87 16.03 -31.75
N TYR A 248 2.90 16.85 -31.55
CA TYR A 248 3.36 17.86 -32.50
C TYR A 248 4.69 17.45 -33.17
N ASP A 249 4.78 16.18 -33.54
CA ASP A 249 5.90 15.59 -34.27
C ASP A 249 5.50 15.20 -35.70
N ILE A 250 6.37 15.47 -36.67
CA ILE A 250 6.23 15.05 -38.06
C ILE A 250 6.23 13.52 -38.21
N LEU A 251 6.82 12.78 -37.27
CA LEU A 251 6.89 11.30 -37.30
C LEU A 251 5.71 10.59 -36.62
N VAL A 252 4.76 11.34 -36.05
CA VAL A 252 3.66 10.77 -35.25
C VAL A 252 2.82 9.75 -36.02
N ASP A 253 2.51 10.02 -37.29
CA ASP A 253 1.67 9.15 -38.11
C ASP A 253 2.37 7.83 -38.47
N GLU A 254 3.67 7.88 -38.80
CA GLU A 254 4.43 6.68 -39.16
C GLU A 254 4.77 5.83 -37.92
N GLY A 255 5.13 6.45 -36.80
CA GLY A 255 5.33 5.74 -35.53
C GLY A 255 4.05 5.03 -35.06
N LYS A 256 2.90 5.70 -35.19
CA LYS A 256 1.59 5.08 -34.92
C LYS A 256 1.28 3.94 -35.89
N ALA A 257 1.50 4.14 -37.19
CA ALA A 257 1.26 3.10 -38.19
C ALA A 257 2.10 1.83 -37.92
N TYR A 258 3.33 1.99 -37.42
CA TYR A 258 4.16 0.84 -37.04
C TYR A 258 3.62 0.11 -35.81
N ALA A 259 3.16 0.83 -34.79
CA ALA A 259 2.49 0.23 -33.64
C ALA A 259 1.25 -0.60 -34.06
N GLU A 260 0.40 -0.02 -34.92
CA GLU A 260 -0.79 -0.70 -35.46
C GLU A 260 -0.41 -1.94 -36.31
N ALA A 261 0.68 -1.87 -37.08
CA ALA A 261 1.17 -2.98 -37.88
C ALA A 261 1.72 -4.14 -37.01
N LEU A 262 2.40 -3.82 -35.91
CA LEU A 262 2.84 -4.80 -34.91
C LEU A 262 1.65 -5.51 -34.25
N GLU A 263 0.65 -4.76 -33.80
CA GLU A 263 -0.57 -5.32 -33.21
C GLU A 263 -1.31 -6.22 -34.20
N ALA A 264 -1.43 -5.80 -35.47
CA ALA A 264 -2.04 -6.59 -36.54
C ALA A 264 -1.28 -7.89 -36.82
N ALA A 265 0.03 -7.93 -36.56
CA ALA A 265 0.87 -9.12 -36.66
C ALA A 265 0.87 -10.00 -35.39
N GLY A 266 0.08 -9.64 -34.38
CA GLY A 266 -0.05 -10.38 -33.12
C GLY A 266 1.03 -10.08 -32.07
N VAL A 267 1.81 -9.01 -32.25
CA VAL A 267 2.80 -8.54 -31.27
C VAL A 267 2.07 -7.76 -30.18
N THR A 268 2.45 -7.97 -28.91
CA THR A 268 1.92 -7.16 -27.80
C THR A 268 2.53 -5.77 -27.82
N VAL A 269 1.70 -4.72 -27.84
CA VAL A 269 2.15 -3.33 -27.93
C VAL A 269 1.56 -2.48 -26.82
N SER A 270 2.38 -1.62 -26.22
CA SER A 270 1.96 -0.48 -25.42
C SER A 270 2.22 0.79 -26.22
N TYR A 271 1.18 1.54 -26.61
CA TYR A 271 1.30 2.76 -27.40
C TYR A 271 0.80 3.99 -26.64
N LYS A 272 1.54 5.10 -26.68
CA LYS A 272 1.11 6.38 -26.09
C LYS A 272 1.55 7.59 -26.92
N ASP A 273 0.57 8.41 -27.29
CA ASP A 273 0.82 9.73 -27.89
C ASP A 273 0.88 10.81 -26.81
N PHE A 274 2.06 11.41 -26.61
CA PHE A 274 2.27 12.43 -25.60
C PHE A 274 1.70 13.76 -26.07
N ALA A 275 0.53 14.10 -25.50
CA ALA A 275 -0.17 15.34 -25.78
C ALA A 275 0.71 16.57 -25.52
N ARG A 276 0.61 17.55 -26.42
CA ARG A 276 1.29 18.85 -26.32
C ARG A 276 2.82 18.79 -26.29
N GLN A 277 3.41 17.69 -26.76
CA GLN A 277 4.84 17.52 -26.89
C GLN A 277 5.28 17.56 -28.37
N MET A 278 6.58 17.77 -28.59
CA MET A 278 7.23 17.93 -29.90
C MET A 278 8.40 16.95 -30.07
N HIS A 279 8.89 16.77 -31.29
CA HIS A 279 10.03 15.88 -31.56
C HIS A 279 11.25 16.21 -30.71
N GLY A 280 11.90 15.20 -30.12
CA GLY A 280 13.11 15.40 -29.32
C GLY A 280 12.85 15.75 -27.85
N PHE A 281 11.60 15.95 -27.41
CA PHE A 281 11.31 16.29 -26.01
C PHE A 281 11.85 15.23 -25.03
N PHE A 282 11.79 13.94 -25.40
CA PHE A 282 12.26 12.83 -24.58
C PHE A 282 13.76 12.90 -24.30
N ALA A 283 14.55 13.40 -25.25
CA ALA A 283 16.00 13.56 -25.11
C ALA A 283 16.39 14.71 -24.15
N MET A 284 15.42 15.39 -23.52
CA MET A 284 15.65 16.53 -22.63
C MET A 284 15.12 16.29 -21.19
N PRO A 285 15.46 15.15 -20.54
CA PRO A 285 14.87 14.72 -19.26
C PRO A 285 15.09 15.71 -18.10
N ALA A 286 16.18 16.47 -18.13
CA ALA A 286 16.50 17.44 -17.09
C ALA A 286 15.96 18.85 -17.38
N ALA A 287 15.46 19.11 -18.59
CA ALA A 287 14.97 20.43 -19.01
C ALA A 287 13.44 20.47 -19.11
N LEU A 288 12.80 19.36 -19.49
CA LEU A 288 11.35 19.30 -19.72
C LEU A 288 10.68 18.32 -18.74
N PRO A 289 9.72 18.77 -17.90
CA PRO A 289 8.99 17.88 -16.99
C PRO A 289 8.26 16.73 -17.70
N ALA A 290 7.82 16.95 -18.94
CA ALA A 290 7.17 15.93 -19.75
C ALA A 290 8.11 14.78 -20.14
N ALA A 291 9.41 15.04 -20.30
CA ALA A 291 10.41 14.03 -20.61
C ALA A 291 10.61 13.07 -19.42
N GLY A 292 10.65 13.59 -18.19
CA GLY A 292 10.66 12.77 -16.98
C GLY A 292 9.44 11.86 -16.86
N LYS A 293 8.24 12.38 -17.18
CA LYS A 293 7.00 11.58 -17.23
C LYS A 293 7.06 10.49 -18.31
N ALA A 294 7.59 10.81 -19.48
CA ALA A 294 7.75 9.85 -20.57
C ALA A 294 8.73 8.72 -20.21
N MET A 295 9.84 9.03 -19.54
CA MET A 295 10.78 8.01 -19.06
C MET A 295 10.19 7.14 -17.95
N GLN A 296 9.40 7.72 -17.03
CA GLN A 296 8.70 6.94 -16.01
C GLN A 296 7.66 6.00 -16.63
N TRP A 297 6.88 6.49 -17.60
CA TRP A 297 5.95 5.67 -18.35
C TRP A 297 6.66 4.53 -19.09
N LEU A 298 7.76 4.83 -19.80
CA LEU A 298 8.58 3.81 -20.45
C LEU A 298 9.05 2.73 -19.45
N ALA A 299 9.58 3.13 -18.30
CA ALA A 299 10.03 2.18 -17.27
C ALA A 299 8.88 1.29 -16.75
N GLN A 300 7.68 1.85 -16.57
CA GLN A 300 6.49 1.10 -16.16
C GLN A 300 6.07 0.06 -17.21
N GLU A 301 6.04 0.46 -18.49
CA GLU A 301 5.71 -0.44 -19.60
C GLU A 301 6.76 -1.54 -19.79
N MET A 302 8.05 -1.18 -19.67
CA MET A 302 9.13 -2.16 -19.69
C MET A 302 8.95 -3.20 -18.58
N ASP A 303 8.71 -2.76 -17.35
CA ASP A 303 8.51 -3.65 -16.21
C ASP A 303 7.26 -4.52 -16.37
N ARG A 304 6.18 -4.01 -17.00
CA ARG A 304 4.96 -4.75 -17.34
C ARG A 304 5.21 -5.88 -18.33
N HIS A 305 5.98 -5.65 -19.39
CA HIS A 305 6.27 -6.65 -20.42
C HIS A 305 7.33 -7.65 -19.97
N LEU A 306 8.35 -7.20 -19.24
CA LEU A 306 9.51 -8.02 -18.88
C LEU A 306 9.29 -8.86 -17.63
N THR A 307 8.38 -8.45 -16.74
CA THR A 307 8.12 -9.18 -15.50
C THR A 307 6.75 -9.82 -15.49
N ALA A 308 6.72 -11.14 -15.46
CA ALA A 308 5.48 -11.88 -15.30
C ALA A 308 4.79 -11.50 -13.97
N ALA A 309 3.50 -11.22 -14.05
CA ALA A 309 2.63 -11.06 -12.90
C ALA A 309 1.40 -11.96 -13.10
N GLU A 310 0.98 -12.63 -12.04
CA GLU A 310 -0.30 -13.33 -12.05
C GLU A 310 -1.43 -12.30 -12.15
N ARG A 311 -2.49 -12.60 -12.89
CA ARG A 311 -3.69 -11.75 -12.94
C ARG A 311 -4.79 -12.36 -12.09
N LYS A 312 -5.47 -11.51 -11.33
CA LYS A 312 -6.61 -11.84 -10.46
C LYS A 312 -7.66 -10.75 -10.59
N ASP A 313 -8.91 -11.05 -10.26
CA ASP A 313 -9.94 -10.01 -10.18
C ASP A 313 -9.71 -9.15 -8.93
N VAL A 314 -9.38 -9.81 -7.80
CA VAL A 314 -9.21 -9.16 -6.50
C VAL A 314 -8.00 -9.71 -5.74
N VAL A 315 -7.22 -8.81 -5.15
CA VAL A 315 -6.24 -9.15 -4.11
C VAL A 315 -6.75 -8.73 -2.74
N ILE A 316 -6.68 -9.63 -1.76
CA ILE A 316 -7.01 -9.36 -0.35
C ILE A 316 -5.73 -9.46 0.49
N VAL A 317 -5.50 -8.48 1.36
CA VAL A 317 -4.34 -8.49 2.28
C VAL A 317 -4.81 -8.77 3.71
N GLY A 318 -4.49 -9.97 4.22
CA GLY A 318 -4.82 -10.46 5.55
C GLY A 318 -5.87 -11.59 5.54
N ALA A 319 -5.66 -12.62 6.38
CA ALA A 319 -6.56 -13.77 6.57
C ALA A 319 -7.13 -13.85 8.01
N GLY A 320 -7.42 -12.68 8.59
CA GLY A 320 -8.32 -12.58 9.74
C GLY A 320 -9.79 -12.77 9.35
N PHE A 321 -10.72 -12.53 10.28
CA PHE A 321 -12.15 -12.62 10.00
C PHE A 321 -12.58 -11.79 8.78
N SER A 322 -12.08 -10.55 8.65
CA SER A 322 -12.34 -9.68 7.50
C SER A 322 -11.96 -10.34 6.16
N GLY A 323 -10.73 -10.83 6.05
CA GLY A 323 -10.23 -11.38 4.79
C GLY A 323 -10.85 -12.73 4.44
N MET A 324 -11.10 -13.58 5.44
CA MET A 324 -11.81 -14.85 5.22
C MET A 324 -13.23 -14.63 4.72
N TYR A 325 -13.98 -13.69 5.32
CA TYR A 325 -15.35 -13.41 4.88
C TYR A 325 -15.37 -12.72 3.51
N GLN A 326 -14.45 -11.80 3.25
CA GLN A 326 -14.32 -11.17 1.93
C GLN A 326 -13.99 -12.19 0.83
N LEU A 327 -13.07 -13.13 1.10
CA LEU A 327 -12.74 -14.21 0.18
C LEU A 327 -13.96 -15.08 -0.11
N TYR A 328 -14.72 -15.46 0.94
CA TYR A 328 -15.94 -16.24 0.80
C TYR A 328 -16.94 -15.56 -0.14
N LYS A 329 -17.28 -14.29 0.12
CA LYS A 329 -18.27 -13.53 -0.67
C LYS A 329 -17.84 -13.33 -2.13
N LEU A 330 -16.58 -12.98 -2.38
CA LEU A 330 -16.11 -12.76 -3.75
C LEU A 330 -16.01 -14.06 -4.56
N ARG A 331 -15.69 -15.20 -3.90
CA ARG A 331 -15.77 -16.52 -4.56
C ARG A 331 -17.20 -16.91 -4.92
N GLU A 332 -18.19 -16.58 -4.07
CA GLU A 332 -19.60 -16.78 -4.40
C GLU A 332 -20.03 -15.95 -5.63
N GLN A 333 -19.41 -14.79 -5.85
CA GLN A 333 -19.61 -13.96 -7.05
C GLN A 333 -18.84 -14.44 -8.29
N GLY A 334 -18.10 -15.55 -8.17
CA GLY A 334 -17.33 -16.17 -9.26
C GLY A 334 -16.03 -15.45 -9.59
N LEU A 335 -15.50 -14.61 -8.69
CA LEU A 335 -14.25 -13.87 -8.90
C LEU A 335 -13.03 -14.73 -8.56
N ASP A 336 -11.95 -14.54 -9.33
CA ASP A 336 -10.64 -15.13 -9.06
C ASP A 336 -9.88 -14.25 -8.05
N VAL A 337 -9.72 -14.77 -6.83
CA VAL A 337 -9.22 -14.02 -5.68
C VAL A 337 -7.93 -14.63 -5.16
N GLN A 338 -6.95 -13.77 -4.87
CA GLN A 338 -5.73 -14.14 -4.14
C GLN A 338 -5.69 -13.42 -2.78
N VAL A 339 -5.53 -14.18 -1.70
CA VAL A 339 -5.30 -13.63 -0.36
C VAL A 339 -3.82 -13.77 0.02
N PHE A 340 -3.21 -12.74 0.59
CA PHE A 340 -1.87 -12.80 1.17
C PHE A 340 -1.94 -12.66 2.70
N GLU A 341 -1.36 -13.62 3.43
CA GLU A 341 -1.27 -13.61 4.89
C GLU A 341 0.17 -13.78 5.34
N ALA A 342 0.63 -12.90 6.24
CA ALA A 342 1.97 -12.94 6.77
C ALA A 342 2.18 -14.09 7.78
N GLY A 343 1.12 -14.49 8.49
CA GLY A 343 1.09 -15.63 9.39
C GLY A 343 1.08 -16.96 8.65
N SER A 344 1.30 -18.04 9.38
CA SER A 344 1.33 -19.40 8.83
C SER A 344 -0.04 -20.08 8.78
N ASP A 345 -1.10 -19.40 9.23
CA ASP A 345 -2.46 -19.91 9.30
C ASP A 345 -3.46 -18.74 9.39
N VAL A 346 -4.75 -19.04 9.30
CA VAL A 346 -5.84 -18.06 9.42
C VAL A 346 -6.03 -17.56 10.85
N GLY A 347 -6.83 -16.51 11.01
CA GLY A 347 -7.36 -16.06 12.30
C GLY A 347 -6.91 -14.67 12.73
N GLY A 348 -5.93 -14.08 12.04
CA GLY A 348 -5.49 -12.69 12.26
C GLY A 348 -5.15 -12.43 13.73
N THR A 349 -5.91 -11.57 14.41
CA THR A 349 -5.77 -11.30 15.85
C THR A 349 -5.60 -12.57 16.67
N TRP A 350 -6.42 -13.59 16.41
CA TRP A 350 -6.42 -14.85 17.16
C TRP A 350 -5.32 -15.81 16.72
N TYR A 351 -4.62 -15.55 15.62
CA TYR A 351 -3.39 -16.26 15.29
C TYR A 351 -2.18 -15.66 16.04
N TRP A 352 -2.09 -14.34 16.12
CA TRP A 352 -0.93 -13.61 16.64
C TRP A 352 -0.90 -13.43 18.17
N ASN A 353 -2.05 -13.16 18.79
CA ASN A 353 -2.13 -12.75 20.20
C ASN A 353 -2.27 -13.96 21.13
N ARG A 354 -1.19 -14.73 21.31
CA ARG A 354 -1.18 -15.97 22.12
C ARG A 354 -0.72 -15.79 23.57
N TYR A 355 -0.70 -14.56 24.05
CA TYR A 355 -0.29 -14.25 25.42
C TYR A 355 -1.28 -14.89 26.43
N PRO A 356 -0.82 -15.24 27.65
CA PRO A 356 -1.69 -15.86 28.64
C PRO A 356 -2.88 -14.95 28.95
N GLY A 357 -4.10 -15.52 28.90
CA GLY A 357 -5.33 -14.80 29.23
C GLY A 357 -5.99 -14.06 28.07
N ALA A 358 -5.37 -14.06 26.88
CA ALA A 358 -5.96 -13.46 25.67
C ALA A 358 -7.39 -13.97 25.43
N ARG A 359 -8.36 -13.05 25.41
CA ARG A 359 -9.80 -13.35 25.36
C ARG A 359 -10.59 -12.21 24.71
N VAL A 360 -11.78 -12.51 24.18
CA VAL A 360 -12.74 -11.49 23.76
C VAL A 360 -13.33 -10.71 24.93
N ASP A 361 -13.72 -9.47 24.65
CA ASP A 361 -14.52 -8.61 25.55
C ASP A 361 -15.99 -8.49 25.12
N ILE A 362 -16.35 -9.11 23.99
CA ILE A 362 -17.71 -9.32 23.51
C ILE A 362 -18.09 -10.77 23.78
N GLU A 363 -19.32 -11.00 24.21
CA GLU A 363 -19.81 -12.35 24.53
C GLU A 363 -19.68 -13.28 23.31
N SER A 364 -19.25 -14.52 23.53
CA SER A 364 -18.89 -15.48 22.49
C SER A 364 -20.00 -15.68 21.46
N MET A 365 -21.24 -15.78 21.93
CA MET A 365 -22.42 -15.91 21.06
C MET A 365 -22.62 -14.72 20.12
N ALA A 366 -22.17 -13.52 20.51
CA ALA A 366 -22.25 -12.29 19.75
C ALA A 366 -21.01 -12.02 18.88
N TYR A 367 -19.83 -12.52 19.30
CA TYR A 367 -18.56 -12.40 18.58
C TYR A 367 -18.36 -13.58 17.61
N SER A 368 -19.33 -13.78 16.72
CA SER A 368 -19.35 -14.84 15.71
C SER A 368 -20.08 -14.35 14.48
N PHE A 369 -19.77 -14.96 13.32
CA PHE A 369 -20.41 -14.61 12.05
C PHE A 369 -21.90 -14.95 12.05
N SER A 370 -22.65 -14.15 11.30
CA SER A 370 -24.09 -14.27 11.08
C SER A 370 -24.47 -14.64 9.64
N PHE A 371 -23.51 -14.71 8.72
CA PHE A 371 -23.78 -14.94 7.29
C PHE A 371 -24.27 -16.36 6.93
N SER A 372 -24.01 -17.37 7.77
CA SER A 372 -24.47 -18.76 7.55
C SER A 372 -25.21 -19.27 8.77
N GLU A 373 -26.45 -19.70 8.56
CA GLU A 373 -27.28 -20.30 9.61
C GLU A 373 -26.66 -21.61 10.10
N GLU A 374 -26.17 -22.45 9.20
CA GLU A 374 -25.55 -23.71 9.55
C GLU A 374 -24.29 -23.51 10.41
N LEU A 375 -23.43 -22.55 10.06
CA LEU A 375 -22.26 -22.20 10.88
C LEU A 375 -22.66 -21.77 12.30
N GLN A 376 -23.72 -20.97 12.41
CA GLN A 376 -24.22 -20.50 13.71
C GLN A 376 -24.75 -21.64 14.57
N GLN A 377 -25.43 -22.62 13.97
CA GLN A 377 -26.00 -23.76 14.69
C GLN A 377 -24.93 -24.80 15.07
N GLU A 378 -23.94 -25.03 14.22
CA GLU A 378 -22.93 -26.08 14.41
C GLU A 378 -21.88 -25.77 15.47
N TRP A 379 -21.52 -24.50 15.68
CA TRP A 379 -20.46 -24.14 16.61
C TRP A 379 -20.97 -24.01 18.05
N ASP A 380 -20.26 -24.63 19.00
CA ASP A 380 -20.57 -24.57 20.43
C ASP A 380 -19.47 -23.82 21.19
N TRP A 381 -19.83 -22.73 21.87
CA TRP A 381 -18.91 -21.94 22.68
C TRP A 381 -18.81 -22.46 24.11
N SER A 382 -17.59 -22.54 24.63
CA SER A 382 -17.32 -23.11 25.95
C SER A 382 -17.56 -22.15 27.12
N GLU A 383 -17.38 -20.85 26.89
CA GLU A 383 -17.41 -19.80 27.93
C GLU A 383 -18.18 -18.55 27.46
N LYS A 384 -18.70 -17.76 28.41
CA LYS A 384 -19.33 -16.44 28.13
C LYS A 384 -18.42 -15.56 27.27
N TYR A 385 -17.12 -15.54 27.59
CA TYR A 385 -16.09 -14.88 26.80
C TYR A 385 -15.03 -15.92 26.40
N SER A 386 -14.95 -16.31 25.13
CA SER A 386 -14.06 -17.40 24.71
C SER A 386 -12.58 -17.00 24.64
N PRO A 387 -11.66 -17.88 25.05
CA PRO A 387 -10.22 -17.59 25.03
C PRO A 387 -9.68 -17.68 23.60
N GLN A 388 -8.50 -17.09 23.38
CA GLN A 388 -7.85 -17.05 22.06
C GLN A 388 -7.74 -18.43 21.38
N PRO A 389 -7.39 -19.54 22.06
CA PRO A 389 -7.29 -20.84 21.39
C PRO A 389 -8.63 -21.33 20.81
N GLU A 390 -9.76 -21.02 21.45
CA GLU A 390 -11.09 -21.38 20.95
C GLU A 390 -11.48 -20.52 19.74
N LEU A 391 -11.17 -19.22 19.78
CA LEU A 391 -11.42 -18.32 18.65
C LEU A 391 -10.55 -18.61 17.43
N LEU A 392 -9.31 -19.06 17.64
CA LEU A 392 -8.47 -19.56 16.55
C LEU A 392 -9.07 -20.84 15.94
N LYS A 393 -9.58 -21.77 16.76
CA LYS A 393 -10.26 -22.98 16.26
C LYS A 393 -11.54 -22.63 15.50
N TYR A 394 -12.30 -21.63 15.95
CA TYR A 394 -13.47 -21.13 15.22
C TYR A 394 -13.07 -20.59 13.83
N ALA A 395 -12.02 -19.76 13.77
CA ALA A 395 -11.48 -19.25 12.50
C ALA A 395 -11.00 -20.39 11.57
N GLN A 396 -10.30 -21.38 12.11
CA GLN A 396 -9.85 -22.56 11.35
C GLN A 396 -11.05 -23.39 10.86
N HIS A 397 -12.06 -23.60 11.70
CA HIS A 397 -13.29 -24.29 11.33
C HIS A 397 -14.01 -23.61 10.17
N ILE A 398 -14.12 -22.27 10.18
CA ILE A 398 -14.66 -21.50 9.05
C ILE A 398 -13.82 -21.72 7.79
N ALA A 399 -12.50 -21.58 7.90
CA ALA A 399 -11.61 -21.73 6.75
C ALA A 399 -11.66 -23.13 6.13
N ASP A 400 -11.80 -24.17 6.94
CA ASP A 400 -11.93 -25.55 6.48
C ASP A 400 -13.34 -25.82 5.92
N ARG A 401 -14.39 -25.32 6.59
CA ARG A 401 -15.80 -25.48 6.18
C ARG A 401 -16.07 -24.92 4.78
N PHE A 402 -15.50 -23.77 4.48
CA PHE A 402 -15.72 -23.06 3.22
C PHE A 402 -14.54 -23.19 2.24
N ASP A 403 -13.62 -24.13 2.49
CA ASP A 403 -12.45 -24.40 1.65
C ASP A 403 -11.65 -23.14 1.26
N LEU A 404 -11.37 -22.28 2.25
CA LEU A 404 -10.76 -20.97 2.00
C LEU A 404 -9.24 -21.06 1.84
N LYS A 405 -8.59 -22.02 2.50
CA LYS A 405 -7.12 -22.10 2.60
C LYS A 405 -6.42 -22.24 1.25
N ASN A 406 -7.06 -22.86 0.26
CA ASN A 406 -6.50 -23.03 -1.09
C ASN A 406 -6.28 -21.70 -1.85
N HIS A 407 -6.93 -20.62 -1.40
CA HIS A 407 -6.82 -19.29 -2.00
C HIS A 407 -5.95 -18.33 -1.17
N ILE A 408 -5.32 -18.83 -0.09
CA ILE A 408 -4.52 -18.03 0.83
C ILE A 408 -3.05 -18.42 0.72
N ALA A 409 -2.22 -17.45 0.32
CA ALA A 409 -0.78 -17.56 0.38
C ALA A 409 -0.31 -17.15 1.79
N PHE A 410 -0.07 -18.15 2.64
CA PHE A 410 0.51 -17.97 3.98
C PHE A 410 2.00 -17.67 3.94
N ASN A 411 2.56 -17.20 5.07
CA ASN A 411 3.95 -16.77 5.20
C ASN A 411 4.38 -15.78 4.11
N THR A 412 3.43 -14.98 3.62
CA THR A 412 3.62 -14.11 2.47
C THR A 412 3.15 -12.71 2.83
N ARG A 413 4.10 -11.82 3.12
CA ARG A 413 3.82 -10.41 3.43
C ARG A 413 3.81 -9.59 2.14
N VAL A 414 2.80 -8.74 1.98
CA VAL A 414 2.77 -7.70 0.94
C VAL A 414 3.71 -6.57 1.32
N ALA A 415 4.61 -6.20 0.41
CA ALA A 415 5.57 -5.12 0.58
C ALA A 415 5.06 -3.80 -0.02
N GLY A 416 4.41 -3.87 -1.19
CA GLY A 416 3.89 -2.69 -1.89
C GLY A 416 2.67 -3.01 -2.76
N ALA A 417 1.87 -1.98 -3.01
CA ALA A 417 0.73 -2.03 -3.92
C ALA A 417 0.64 -0.71 -4.68
N HIS A 418 0.82 -0.73 -5.99
CA HIS A 418 0.88 0.49 -6.80
C HIS A 418 -0.22 0.44 -7.86
N PHE A 419 -1.05 1.48 -7.93
CA PHE A 419 -2.08 1.60 -8.95
C PHE A 419 -1.47 2.02 -10.28
N ASP A 420 -1.83 1.28 -11.33
CA ASP A 420 -1.41 1.46 -12.71
C ASP A 420 -2.57 2.12 -13.48
N GLU A 421 -2.50 3.45 -13.64
CA GLU A 421 -3.59 4.24 -14.22
C GLU A 421 -3.86 3.95 -15.71
N ASP A 422 -2.86 3.46 -16.44
CA ASP A 422 -3.06 3.10 -17.86
C ASP A 422 -3.73 1.72 -17.99
N ALA A 423 -3.68 0.89 -16.94
CA ALA A 423 -4.29 -0.44 -16.91
C ALA A 423 -5.53 -0.54 -16.01
N ASP A 424 -5.84 0.50 -15.24
CA ASP A 424 -6.87 0.52 -14.19
C ASP A 424 -6.76 -0.63 -13.16
N GLU A 425 -5.52 -1.02 -12.83
CA GLU A 425 -5.20 -2.19 -11.99
C GLU A 425 -4.19 -1.86 -10.89
N TRP A 426 -4.27 -2.59 -9.78
CA TRP A 426 -3.25 -2.64 -8.75
C TRP A 426 -2.18 -3.68 -9.08
N LEU A 427 -0.91 -3.27 -9.06
CA LEU A 427 0.23 -4.17 -8.99
C LEU A 427 0.63 -4.39 -7.53
N VAL A 428 0.35 -5.57 -7.00
CA VAL A 428 0.71 -5.99 -5.64
C VAL A 428 2.00 -6.79 -5.67
N THR A 429 2.97 -6.40 -4.85
CA THR A 429 4.29 -7.06 -4.74
C THR A 429 4.53 -7.53 -3.30
N THR A 430 4.92 -8.79 -3.14
CA THR A 430 5.25 -9.39 -1.84
C THR A 430 6.74 -9.25 -1.50
N GLU A 431 7.12 -9.41 -0.23
CA GLU A 431 8.52 -9.38 0.21
C GLU A 431 9.39 -10.46 -0.45
N CYS A 432 8.79 -11.58 -0.88
CA CYS A 432 9.49 -12.63 -1.61
C CYS A 432 9.55 -12.39 -3.13
N GLY A 433 9.08 -11.23 -3.60
CA GLY A 433 9.12 -10.83 -5.01
C GLY A 433 7.98 -11.37 -5.88
N ARG A 434 6.98 -12.08 -5.31
CA ARG A 434 5.78 -12.48 -6.06
C ARG A 434 4.98 -11.24 -6.44
N ARG A 435 4.49 -11.20 -7.68
CA ARG A 435 3.75 -10.08 -8.26
C ARG A 435 2.39 -10.52 -8.76
N THR A 436 1.36 -9.76 -8.39
CA THR A 436 -0.03 -10.02 -8.79
C THR A 436 -0.69 -8.72 -9.23
N ARG A 437 -1.27 -8.70 -10.42
CA ARG A 437 -2.11 -7.62 -10.92
C ARG A 437 -3.57 -7.93 -10.62
N ALA A 438 -4.32 -6.95 -10.12
CA ALA A 438 -5.75 -7.09 -9.89
C ALA A 438 -6.50 -5.78 -10.03
N GLN A 439 -7.73 -5.85 -10.53
CA GLN A 439 -8.59 -4.68 -10.66
C GLN A 439 -8.93 -4.08 -9.29
N HIS A 440 -9.20 -4.92 -8.29
CA HIS A 440 -9.53 -4.49 -6.93
C HIS A 440 -8.52 -4.93 -5.88
N LEU A 441 -8.32 -4.06 -4.88
CA LEU A 441 -7.47 -4.32 -3.72
C LEU A 441 -8.27 -4.14 -2.43
N VAL A 442 -8.38 -5.19 -1.61
CA VAL A 442 -9.05 -5.14 -0.31
C VAL A 442 -8.04 -5.29 0.83
N MET A 443 -7.88 -4.22 1.58
CA MET A 443 -7.03 -4.17 2.77
C MET A 443 -7.81 -4.66 4.00
N ALA A 444 -7.71 -5.97 4.26
CA ALA A 444 -8.25 -6.65 5.43
C ALA A 444 -7.17 -6.83 6.53
N THR A 445 -6.27 -5.86 6.65
CA THR A 445 -5.03 -5.95 7.45
C THR A 445 -5.24 -5.88 8.96
N GLY A 446 -6.45 -5.54 9.40
CA GLY A 446 -6.86 -5.46 10.80
C GLY A 446 -6.29 -4.23 11.52
N VAL A 447 -7.17 -3.38 12.07
CA VAL A 447 -6.80 -2.10 12.71
C VAL A 447 -5.91 -2.20 13.95
N LEU A 448 -5.67 -3.38 14.51
CA LEU A 448 -4.80 -3.62 15.67
C LEU A 448 -3.80 -4.76 15.39
N SER A 449 -3.18 -4.77 14.22
CA SER A 449 -2.19 -5.81 13.83
C SER A 449 -0.74 -5.29 13.80
N ALA A 450 -0.54 -3.96 13.74
CA ALA A 450 0.77 -3.34 13.73
C ALA A 450 1.34 -3.21 15.15
N SER A 451 1.83 -4.33 15.72
CA SER A 451 2.41 -4.33 17.08
C SER A 451 3.55 -3.30 17.16
N LYS A 452 3.54 -2.45 18.20
CA LYS A 452 4.55 -1.42 18.38
C LYS A 452 5.87 -2.05 18.81
N GLU A 453 6.96 -1.56 18.22
CA GLU A 453 8.27 -1.72 18.85
C GLU A 453 8.28 -0.92 20.17
N PRO A 454 8.83 -1.47 21.27
CA PRO A 454 9.00 -0.73 22.50
C PRO A 454 9.90 0.49 22.26
N ASP A 455 9.41 1.67 22.60
CA ASP A 455 10.17 2.93 22.48
C ASP A 455 10.81 3.25 23.85
N ILE A 456 11.80 2.44 24.24
CA ILE A 456 12.52 2.55 25.50
C ILE A 456 14.01 2.40 25.22
N VAL A 457 14.79 3.38 25.68
CA VAL A 457 16.25 3.45 25.49
C VAL A 457 16.95 2.24 26.11
N GLY A 458 17.87 1.61 25.38
CA GLY A 458 18.69 0.50 25.86
C GLY A 458 18.03 -0.88 25.78
N ARG A 459 16.81 -0.98 25.24
CA ARG A 459 16.09 -2.27 25.10
C ARG A 459 16.87 -3.33 24.32
N GLU A 460 17.69 -2.89 23.38
CA GLU A 460 18.57 -3.71 22.53
C GLU A 460 19.72 -4.35 23.29
N HIS A 461 20.04 -3.86 24.50
CA HIS A 461 21.12 -4.37 25.33
C HIS A 461 20.65 -5.43 26.34
N TYR A 462 19.35 -5.65 26.51
CA TYR A 462 18.83 -6.61 27.48
C TYR A 462 19.19 -8.04 27.08
N GLU A 463 19.81 -8.80 27.99
CA GLU A 463 20.27 -10.16 27.73
C GLU A 463 19.22 -11.24 28.06
N GLY A 464 18.15 -10.88 28.77
CA GLY A 464 17.07 -11.80 29.13
C GLY A 464 15.99 -11.94 28.05
N ASP A 465 14.97 -12.74 28.36
CA ASP A 465 13.88 -13.01 27.42
C ASP A 465 12.97 -11.77 27.23
N THR A 466 12.58 -11.45 25.99
CA THR A 466 11.61 -10.39 25.72
C THR A 466 10.42 -10.89 24.94
N TYR A 467 9.22 -10.43 25.34
CA TYR A 467 7.97 -10.86 24.71
C TYR A 467 7.08 -9.66 24.44
N ARG A 468 6.41 -9.66 23.28
CA ARG A 468 5.36 -8.68 22.95
C ARG A 468 4.03 -9.40 22.89
N THR A 469 3.01 -8.84 23.54
CA THR A 469 1.67 -9.49 23.57
C THR A 469 1.10 -9.69 22.17
N GLY A 470 1.36 -8.78 21.23
CA GLY A 470 0.92 -8.89 19.83
C GLY A 470 1.72 -9.86 18.95
N LEU A 471 2.81 -10.45 19.45
CA LEU A 471 3.70 -11.37 18.73
C LEU A 471 4.20 -12.47 19.68
N TRP A 472 3.28 -13.11 20.38
CA TRP A 472 3.61 -14.08 21.42
C TRP A 472 4.05 -15.43 20.81
N PRO A 473 5.05 -16.13 21.39
CA PRO A 473 5.48 -17.44 20.92
C PRO A 473 4.36 -18.47 20.85
N LYS A 474 4.38 -19.34 19.83
CA LYS A 474 3.29 -20.30 19.57
C LYS A 474 3.23 -21.41 20.62
N GLU A 475 4.40 -21.80 21.10
CA GLU A 475 4.64 -22.82 22.12
C GLU A 475 4.29 -22.35 23.54
N GLY A 476 3.96 -21.07 23.73
CA GLY A 476 3.76 -20.47 25.04
C GLY A 476 5.09 -20.10 25.72
N VAL A 477 4.99 -19.56 26.93
CA VAL A 477 6.15 -19.16 27.73
C VAL A 477 5.91 -19.62 29.15
N ASP A 478 6.89 -20.28 29.76
CA ASP A 478 6.86 -20.68 31.17
C ASP A 478 7.57 -19.64 32.03
N PHE A 479 6.82 -19.01 32.94
CA PHE A 479 7.35 -18.04 33.89
C PHE A 479 7.68 -18.63 35.26
N THR A 480 7.52 -19.95 35.45
CA THR A 480 7.80 -20.63 36.73
C THR A 480 9.21 -20.31 37.22
N GLY A 481 9.31 -19.76 38.42
CA GLY A 481 10.60 -19.42 39.04
C GLY A 481 11.28 -18.17 38.47
N LYS A 482 10.73 -17.52 37.44
CA LYS A 482 11.31 -16.30 36.82
C LYS A 482 10.90 -15.03 37.55
N ARG A 483 11.72 -13.99 37.45
CA ARG A 483 11.42 -12.60 37.79
C ARG A 483 10.98 -11.91 36.50
N VAL A 484 9.75 -11.41 36.48
CA VAL A 484 9.12 -10.88 35.27
C VAL A 484 8.78 -9.40 35.44
N ALA A 485 9.07 -8.60 34.42
CA ALA A 485 8.55 -7.25 34.29
C ALA A 485 7.42 -7.23 33.24
N VAL A 486 6.32 -6.53 33.52
CA VAL A 486 5.29 -6.21 32.52
C VAL A 486 5.25 -4.70 32.34
N ILE A 487 5.45 -4.22 31.12
CA ILE A 487 5.39 -2.79 30.78
C ILE A 487 4.08 -2.49 30.03
N GLY A 488 3.25 -1.65 30.63
CA GLY A 488 1.94 -1.28 30.12
C GLY A 488 0.79 -1.96 30.88
N THR A 489 -0.38 -1.31 30.87
CA THR A 489 -1.57 -1.66 31.65
C THR A 489 -2.85 -1.51 30.82
N GLY A 490 -2.74 -1.66 29.49
CA GLY A 490 -3.91 -1.75 28.60
C GLY A 490 -4.57 -3.13 28.68
N SER A 491 -5.61 -3.36 27.87
CA SER A 491 -6.40 -4.61 27.88
C SER A 491 -5.55 -5.89 27.84
N SER A 492 -4.52 -5.96 26.98
CA SER A 492 -3.62 -7.13 26.95
C SER A 492 -2.88 -7.38 28.26
N ALA A 493 -2.44 -6.33 28.95
CA ALA A 493 -1.78 -6.46 30.24
C ALA A 493 -2.79 -6.84 31.34
N VAL A 494 -3.98 -6.24 31.34
CA VAL A 494 -5.06 -6.55 32.28
C VAL A 494 -5.41 -8.04 32.25
N GLN A 495 -5.40 -8.65 31.07
CA GLN A 495 -5.61 -10.09 30.89
C GLN A 495 -4.38 -10.93 31.27
N ALA A 496 -3.17 -10.49 30.93
CA ALA A 496 -1.94 -11.26 31.13
C ALA A 496 -1.40 -11.24 32.57
N ILE A 497 -1.50 -10.10 33.26
CA ILE A 497 -0.90 -9.88 34.58
C ILE A 497 -1.35 -10.92 35.62
N PRO A 498 -2.65 -11.23 35.76
CA PRO A 498 -3.10 -12.24 36.74
C PRO A 498 -2.45 -13.61 36.52
N LEU A 499 -2.40 -14.08 35.27
CA LEU A 499 -1.85 -15.40 34.96
C LEU A 499 -0.32 -15.43 35.05
N ILE A 500 0.36 -14.36 34.64
CA ILE A 500 1.81 -14.24 34.85
C ILE A 500 2.13 -14.21 36.35
N ALA A 501 1.31 -13.56 37.18
CA ALA A 501 1.51 -13.49 38.63
C ALA A 501 1.29 -14.83 39.35
N GLU A 502 0.49 -15.73 38.77
CA GLU A 502 0.29 -17.09 39.28
C GLU A 502 1.53 -17.97 39.10
N GLU A 503 2.28 -17.78 38.02
CA GLU A 503 3.47 -18.59 37.68
C GLU A 503 4.80 -17.96 38.17
N ALA A 504 4.96 -16.63 38.01
CA ALA A 504 6.22 -15.96 38.25
C ALA A 504 6.62 -15.96 39.74
N SER A 505 7.92 -16.15 40.01
CA SER A 505 8.44 -16.00 41.38
C SER A 505 8.32 -14.57 41.89
N LYS A 506 8.41 -13.59 40.99
CA LYS A 506 8.20 -12.17 41.23
C LYS A 506 7.70 -11.49 39.96
N LEU A 507 6.68 -10.65 40.10
CA LEU A 507 6.16 -9.81 39.04
C LEU A 507 6.26 -8.33 39.43
N VAL A 508 6.81 -7.51 38.53
CA VAL A 508 6.82 -6.05 38.65
C VAL A 508 6.06 -5.45 37.47
N VAL A 509 4.98 -4.74 37.74
CA VAL A 509 4.16 -4.07 36.73
C VAL A 509 4.59 -2.61 36.62
N TYR A 510 5.03 -2.19 35.44
CA TYR A 510 5.43 -0.83 35.12
C TYR A 510 4.27 -0.10 34.43
N GLN A 511 3.55 0.70 35.21
CA GLN A 511 2.36 1.42 34.79
C GLN A 511 2.67 2.89 34.54
N ARG A 512 2.37 3.39 33.33
CA ARG A 512 2.39 4.83 33.03
C ARG A 512 1.07 5.53 33.32
N THR A 513 -0.04 4.87 33.01
CA THR A 513 -1.39 5.39 33.18
C THR A 513 -2.26 4.25 33.66
N ALA A 514 -2.94 4.43 34.79
CA ALA A 514 -3.93 3.47 35.28
C ALA A 514 -5.10 3.36 34.31
N THR A 515 -5.65 2.16 34.19
CA THR A 515 -6.76 1.85 33.28
C THR A 515 -8.00 1.52 34.09
N PHE A 516 -9.16 2.07 33.72
CA PHE A 516 -10.44 1.60 34.26
C PHE A 516 -10.72 0.17 33.78
N THR A 517 -11.01 -0.71 34.73
CA THR A 517 -11.45 -2.09 34.45
C THR A 517 -12.72 -2.41 35.24
N THR A 518 -13.51 -3.34 34.71
CA THR A 518 -14.72 -3.89 35.34
C THR A 518 -14.69 -5.41 35.25
N PRO A 519 -15.28 -6.15 36.21
CA PRO A 519 -15.21 -7.61 36.19
C PRO A 519 -15.96 -8.19 34.98
N ALA A 520 -15.34 -9.15 34.29
CA ALA A 520 -15.97 -9.86 33.17
C ALA A 520 -17.05 -10.86 33.64
N LEU A 521 -16.94 -11.34 34.90
CA LEU A 521 -17.80 -12.40 35.45
C LEU A 521 -17.92 -13.61 34.50
N ASN A 522 -16.77 -13.96 33.90
CA ASN A 522 -16.69 -15.04 32.93
C ASN A 522 -17.02 -16.38 33.60
N HIS A 523 -17.74 -17.23 32.88
CA HIS A 523 -18.20 -18.53 33.35
C HIS A 523 -18.40 -19.47 32.15
N SER A 524 -18.44 -20.78 32.41
CA SER A 524 -18.81 -21.76 31.40
C SER A 524 -20.21 -21.47 30.88
N LEU A 525 -20.36 -21.39 29.56
CA LEU A 525 -21.66 -21.10 28.95
C LEU A 525 -22.59 -22.31 29.15
N LYS A 526 -23.77 -22.08 29.74
CA LYS A 526 -24.75 -23.15 29.91
C LYS A 526 -25.37 -23.48 28.56
N LYS A 527 -25.60 -24.77 28.33
CA LYS A 527 -26.18 -25.25 27.09
C LYS A 527 -27.57 -24.65 26.85
N GLU A 528 -28.39 -24.53 27.88
CA GLU A 528 -29.74 -23.99 27.77
C GLU A 528 -29.73 -22.51 27.33
N ASP A 529 -28.78 -21.72 27.84
CA ASP A 529 -28.61 -20.31 27.47
C ASP A 529 -28.14 -20.17 26.01
N ALA A 530 -27.19 -21.03 25.59
CA ALA A 530 -26.73 -21.09 24.21
C ALA A 530 -27.84 -21.53 23.24
N ASP A 531 -28.58 -22.58 23.59
CA ASP A 531 -29.70 -23.12 22.80
C ASP A 531 -30.82 -22.08 22.66
N ALA A 532 -31.10 -21.29 23.70
CA ALA A 532 -32.09 -20.21 23.64
C ALA A 532 -31.69 -19.09 22.65
N ILE A 533 -30.42 -18.71 22.62
CA ILE A 533 -29.91 -17.75 21.62
C ILE A 533 -29.93 -18.38 20.22
N LYS A 534 -29.48 -19.63 20.06
CA LYS A 534 -29.47 -20.36 18.79
C LYS A 534 -30.87 -20.50 18.19
N ALA A 535 -31.89 -20.76 19.01
CA ALA A 535 -33.28 -20.85 18.59
C ALA A 535 -33.85 -19.53 18.05
N ASN A 536 -33.25 -18.39 18.42
CA ASN A 536 -33.68 -17.07 18.02
C ASN A 536 -32.56 -16.23 17.37
N TYR A 537 -31.59 -16.89 16.72
CA TYR A 537 -30.41 -16.20 16.21
C TYR A 537 -30.80 -15.12 15.19
N GLY A 538 -31.78 -15.37 14.32
CA GLY A 538 -32.26 -14.39 13.34
C GLY A 538 -32.61 -13.02 13.96
N ASP A 539 -33.51 -13.00 14.94
CA ASP A 539 -33.92 -11.77 15.62
C ASP A 539 -32.79 -11.16 16.46
N TYR A 540 -31.98 -12.01 17.10
CA TYR A 540 -30.80 -11.57 17.84
C TYR A 540 -29.82 -10.83 16.93
N ARG A 541 -29.51 -11.38 15.75
CA ARG A 541 -28.60 -10.77 14.75
C ARG A 541 -29.20 -9.51 14.14
N ALA A 542 -30.50 -9.48 13.85
CA ALA A 542 -31.17 -8.28 13.37
C ALA A 542 -31.06 -7.13 14.38
N THR A 543 -31.31 -7.42 15.65
CA THR A 543 -31.13 -6.45 16.75
C THR A 543 -29.67 -6.02 16.88
N GLN A 544 -28.74 -6.98 16.78
CA GLN A 544 -27.31 -6.73 16.86
C GLN A 544 -26.83 -5.76 15.75
N LYS A 545 -27.29 -5.95 14.51
CA LYS A 545 -26.88 -5.13 13.35
C LYS A 545 -27.31 -3.66 13.46
N LEU A 546 -28.40 -3.38 14.17
CA LEU A 546 -28.94 -2.02 14.37
C LEU A 546 -28.58 -1.42 15.74
N ASN A 547 -27.95 -2.18 16.63
CA ASN A 547 -27.51 -1.68 17.92
C ASN A 547 -26.33 -0.69 17.77
N VAL A 548 -26.23 0.28 18.69
CA VAL A 548 -25.20 1.33 18.67
C VAL A 548 -23.76 0.76 18.73
N LEU A 549 -23.51 -0.30 19.49
CA LEU A 549 -22.19 -0.96 19.59
C LEU A 549 -22.15 -2.36 18.96
N GLY A 550 -23.24 -2.86 18.40
CA GLY A 550 -23.32 -4.24 17.94
C GLY A 550 -23.37 -5.28 19.07
N VAL A 551 -23.86 -4.88 20.25
CA VAL A 551 -24.02 -5.72 21.45
C VAL A 551 -25.47 -5.62 21.89
N VAL A 552 -26.20 -6.74 21.93
CA VAL A 552 -27.63 -6.71 22.26
C VAL A 552 -27.81 -6.46 23.76
N ASN A 553 -28.25 -5.26 24.12
CA ASN A 553 -28.54 -4.85 25.49
C ASN A 553 -29.50 -3.65 25.52
N GLU A 554 -30.12 -3.43 26.67
CA GLU A 554 -30.95 -2.25 26.91
C GLU A 554 -30.08 -1.03 27.25
N ARG A 555 -30.41 0.11 26.65
CA ARG A 555 -29.80 1.40 26.96
C ARG A 555 -30.82 2.29 27.63
N SER A 556 -30.46 2.85 28.78
CA SER A 556 -31.32 3.82 29.45
C SER A 556 -31.36 5.16 28.71
N VAL A 557 -32.52 5.82 28.79
CA VAL A 557 -32.73 7.20 28.36
C VAL A 557 -32.62 8.20 29.52
N ASP A 558 -32.49 7.71 30.75
CA ASP A 558 -32.38 8.54 31.94
C ASP A 558 -31.00 9.18 32.04
N ARG A 559 -30.91 10.30 32.74
CA ARG A 559 -29.65 11.04 32.95
C ARG A 559 -29.13 10.85 34.36
N ALA A 560 -27.82 10.62 34.50
CA ALA A 560 -27.20 10.38 35.79
C ALA A 560 -27.26 11.62 36.70
N ILE A 561 -27.20 12.82 36.12
CA ILE A 561 -27.24 14.08 36.87
C ILE A 561 -28.64 14.38 37.43
N ASP A 562 -29.69 13.84 36.81
CA ASP A 562 -31.09 14.00 37.25
C ASP A 562 -31.47 12.95 38.31
N ALA A 563 -30.66 11.89 38.45
CA ALA A 563 -30.88 10.81 39.41
C ALA A 563 -30.45 11.18 40.84
N THR A 564 -31.05 10.53 41.83
CA THR A 564 -30.56 10.61 43.21
C THR A 564 -29.26 9.83 43.38
N SER A 565 -28.47 10.13 44.41
CA SER A 565 -27.26 9.36 44.73
C SER A 565 -27.56 7.87 45.00
N GLN A 566 -28.67 7.55 45.65
CA GLN A 566 -29.10 6.16 45.89
C GLN A 566 -29.41 5.43 44.58
N GLU A 567 -30.07 6.11 43.64
CA GLU A 567 -30.40 5.52 42.36
C GLU A 567 -29.17 5.33 41.47
N ARG A 568 -28.23 6.29 41.47
CA ARG A 568 -26.93 6.11 40.80
C ARG A 568 -26.19 4.90 41.34
N GLU A 569 -26.09 4.78 42.67
CA GLU A 569 -25.41 3.66 43.33
C GLU A 569 -26.03 2.31 42.96
N ARG A 570 -27.37 2.21 42.98
CA ARG A 570 -28.10 1.00 42.60
C ARG A 570 -27.79 0.60 41.15
N ARG A 571 -27.92 1.54 40.21
CA ARG A 571 -27.72 1.26 38.78
C ARG A 571 -26.26 1.01 38.42
N PHE A 572 -25.31 1.72 39.02
CA PHE A 572 -23.89 1.42 38.83
C PHE A 572 -23.52 0.04 39.39
N THR A 573 -24.16 -0.39 40.49
CA THR A 573 -24.02 -1.76 40.99
C THR A 573 -24.57 -2.79 40.02
N GLU A 574 -25.75 -2.56 39.45
CA GLU A 574 -26.32 -3.42 38.39
C GLU A 574 -25.40 -3.47 37.15
N GLY A 575 -24.84 -2.33 36.74
CA GLY A 575 -23.88 -2.25 35.65
C GLY A 575 -22.60 -3.03 35.93
N TRP A 576 -22.08 -2.95 37.16
CA TRP A 576 -20.88 -3.66 37.61
C TRP A 576 -21.13 -5.18 37.66
N GLU A 577 -22.29 -5.60 38.17
CA GLU A 577 -22.69 -7.00 38.30
C GLU A 577 -23.17 -7.63 36.99
N SER A 578 -23.45 -6.84 35.94
CA SER A 578 -23.79 -7.37 34.62
C SER A 578 -22.62 -8.11 33.96
N GLY A 579 -21.39 -7.67 34.26
CA GLY A 579 -20.16 -8.17 33.65
C GLY A 579 -20.14 -8.11 32.12
N ILE A 580 -20.88 -7.19 31.49
CA ILE A 580 -20.81 -6.94 30.04
C ILE A 580 -20.06 -5.63 29.76
N LEU A 581 -19.32 -5.57 28.64
CA LEU A 581 -18.49 -4.42 28.27
C LEU A 581 -19.23 -3.05 28.32
N PRO A 582 -20.44 -2.89 27.74
CA PRO A 582 -21.19 -1.63 27.84
C PRO A 582 -22.00 -1.47 29.14
N GLY A 583 -21.97 -2.45 30.06
CA GLY A 583 -22.93 -2.58 31.16
C GLY A 583 -22.97 -1.36 32.09
N MET A 584 -21.80 -0.81 32.38
CA MET A 584 -21.65 0.44 33.13
C MET A 584 -22.11 1.67 32.34
N LEU A 585 -21.74 1.77 31.06
CA LEU A 585 -22.02 2.94 30.22
C LEU A 585 -23.49 3.09 29.84
N PHE A 586 -24.26 2.00 29.85
CA PHE A 586 -25.64 1.99 29.37
C PHE A 586 -26.66 2.22 30.49
N GLN A 587 -26.21 2.40 31.72
CA GLN A 587 -27.05 2.72 32.88
C GLN A 587 -27.70 4.10 32.76
N PHE A 588 -27.04 5.06 32.11
CA PHE A 588 -27.58 6.40 31.86
C PHE A 588 -27.14 6.91 30.48
N ALA A 589 -27.96 7.75 29.85
CA ALA A 589 -27.76 8.23 28.49
C ALA A 589 -26.60 9.23 28.34
N ASP A 590 -26.24 9.93 29.42
CA ASP A 590 -25.36 11.09 29.44
C ASP A 590 -23.91 10.79 29.87
N LEU A 591 -23.59 9.55 30.26
CA LEU A 591 -22.27 9.18 30.80
C LEU A 591 -21.09 9.39 29.82
N GLN A 592 -21.35 9.42 28.51
CA GLN A 592 -20.31 9.61 27.49
C GLN A 592 -20.24 11.04 26.93
N VAL A 593 -21.15 11.93 27.35
CA VAL A 593 -21.28 13.29 26.80
C VAL A 593 -21.26 14.37 27.88
N GLU A 594 -21.62 14.03 29.12
CA GLU A 594 -21.67 14.96 30.26
C GLU A 594 -20.57 14.64 31.28
N GLN A 595 -19.76 15.64 31.64
CA GLN A 595 -18.60 15.43 32.51
C GLN A 595 -19.04 15.09 33.93
N GLU A 596 -20.01 15.81 34.48
CA GLU A 596 -20.50 15.59 35.85
C GLU A 596 -21.09 14.18 36.00
N ALA A 597 -21.86 13.72 35.01
CA ALA A 597 -22.36 12.35 34.94
C ALA A 597 -21.22 11.33 34.95
N ASN A 598 -20.17 11.57 34.16
CA ASN A 598 -19.03 10.67 34.08
C ASN A 598 -18.17 10.66 35.36
N ASP A 599 -18.06 11.79 36.05
CA ASP A 599 -17.34 11.88 37.31
C ASP A 599 -17.96 10.96 38.37
N HIS A 600 -19.30 10.86 38.40
CA HIS A 600 -20.00 9.92 39.30
C HIS A 600 -19.65 8.46 39.03
N ILE A 601 -19.69 8.00 37.78
CA ILE A 601 -19.36 6.61 37.46
C ILE A 601 -17.87 6.32 37.61
N SER A 602 -17.01 7.30 37.30
CA SER A 602 -15.57 7.18 37.50
C SER A 602 -15.23 7.02 38.98
N GLU A 603 -15.87 7.79 39.85
CA GLU A 603 -15.65 7.70 41.30
C GLU A 603 -16.15 6.39 41.87
N TYR A 604 -17.32 5.92 41.42
CA TYR A 604 -17.82 4.59 41.78
C TYR A 604 -16.79 3.48 41.47
N ILE A 605 -16.19 3.49 40.28
CA ILE A 605 -15.17 2.50 39.91
C ILE A 605 -13.91 2.67 40.78
N ARG A 606 -13.49 3.90 41.09
CA ARG A 606 -12.35 4.15 41.99
C ARG A 606 -12.61 3.65 43.41
N ASP A 607 -13.84 3.76 43.92
CA ASP A 607 -14.24 3.18 45.20
C ASP A 607 -14.08 1.66 45.18
N ARG A 608 -14.52 0.98 44.10
CA ARG A 608 -14.30 -0.47 43.95
C ARG A 608 -12.82 -0.85 43.97
N ILE A 609 -11.94 -0.04 43.35
CA ILE A 609 -10.50 -0.27 43.40
C ILE A 609 -9.97 -0.13 44.83
N ARG A 610 -10.38 0.92 45.55
CA ARG A 610 -9.99 1.16 46.96
C ARG A 610 -10.45 0.06 47.90
N ASP A 611 -11.64 -0.50 47.65
CA ASP A 611 -12.19 -1.60 48.44
C ASP A 611 -11.47 -2.93 48.17
N THR A 612 -10.94 -3.10 46.95
CA THR A 612 -10.31 -4.36 46.51
C THR A 612 -8.83 -4.45 46.87
N VAL A 613 -8.07 -3.36 46.71
CA VAL A 613 -6.60 -3.35 46.90
C VAL A 613 -6.24 -2.96 48.33
N LYS A 614 -5.62 -3.88 49.06
CA LYS A 614 -5.34 -3.76 50.51
C LYS A 614 -4.24 -2.74 50.83
N ASP A 615 -3.18 -2.70 50.02
CA ASP A 615 -2.11 -1.72 50.19
C ASP A 615 -2.55 -0.35 49.71
N ARG A 616 -2.52 0.65 50.61
CA ARG A 616 -3.07 1.99 50.33
C ARG A 616 -2.34 2.71 49.21
N GLN A 617 -1.01 2.57 49.12
CA GLN A 617 -0.24 3.26 48.10
C GLN A 617 -0.45 2.63 46.73
N THR A 618 -0.50 1.30 46.66
CA THR A 618 -0.80 0.54 45.45
C THR A 618 -2.22 0.84 44.96
N ALA A 619 -3.21 0.87 45.85
CA ALA A 619 -4.58 1.27 45.53
C ALA A 619 -4.62 2.67 44.91
N GLN A 620 -3.92 3.64 45.52
CA GLN A 620 -3.83 5.02 45.04
C GLN A 620 -3.16 5.12 43.66
N ASP A 621 -2.08 4.35 43.43
CA ASP A 621 -1.36 4.32 42.16
C ASP A 621 -2.16 3.62 41.04
N LEU A 622 -3.14 2.76 41.38
CA LEU A 622 -4.05 2.10 40.44
C LEU A 622 -5.29 2.94 40.06
N LEU A 623 -5.52 4.10 40.68
CA LEU A 623 -6.70 4.93 40.36
C LEU A 623 -6.52 5.65 39.01
N PRO A 624 -7.42 5.45 38.04
CA PRO A 624 -7.42 6.24 36.81
C PRO A 624 -7.97 7.65 37.08
N THR A 625 -7.15 8.68 36.86
CA THR A 625 -7.49 10.09 37.20
C THR A 625 -7.35 11.07 36.04
N ASP A 626 -6.80 10.66 34.91
CA ASP A 626 -6.41 11.55 33.81
C ASP A 626 -7.35 11.52 32.60
N TYR A 627 -8.42 10.72 32.66
CA TYR A 627 -9.45 10.70 31.62
C TYR A 627 -10.81 10.21 32.17
N PRO A 628 -11.95 10.60 31.56
CA PRO A 628 -13.28 10.11 31.95
C PRO A 628 -13.49 8.62 31.59
N TYR A 629 -14.24 7.85 32.39
CA TYR A 629 -14.57 6.45 32.07
C TYR A 629 -15.22 6.32 30.68
N GLY A 630 -14.88 5.27 29.92
CA GLY A 630 -15.44 5.02 28.59
C GLY A 630 -14.89 5.90 27.45
N THR A 631 -13.98 6.85 27.72
CA THR A 631 -13.30 7.64 26.68
C THR A 631 -12.06 6.94 26.10
N LYS A 632 -11.68 5.81 26.70
CA LYS A 632 -10.90 4.73 26.10
C LYS A 632 -11.80 3.48 26.05
N ARG A 633 -11.46 2.46 25.25
CA ARG A 633 -12.17 1.17 25.33
C ARG A 633 -12.13 0.67 26.78
N PRO A 634 -13.28 0.47 27.44
CA PRO A 634 -13.29 -0.14 28.76
C PRO A 634 -12.60 -1.51 28.69
N CYS A 635 -11.88 -1.88 29.75
CA CYS A 635 -11.31 -3.22 29.85
C CYS A 635 -12.20 -4.05 30.77
N ILE A 636 -12.51 -5.28 30.38
CA ILE A 636 -13.08 -6.26 31.31
C ILE A 636 -11.99 -7.19 31.82
N ASP A 637 -12.03 -7.52 33.10
CA ASP A 637 -10.95 -8.24 33.77
C ASP A 637 -11.41 -9.49 34.54
N THR A 638 -10.42 -10.29 34.96
CA THR A 638 -10.61 -11.39 35.90
C THR A 638 -9.51 -11.28 36.94
N ASN A 639 -9.88 -10.83 38.14
CA ASN A 639 -8.99 -10.67 39.30
C ASN A 639 -7.81 -9.71 39.09
N TYR A 640 -7.95 -8.68 38.22
CA TYR A 640 -6.82 -7.78 37.92
C TYR A 640 -6.38 -6.98 39.15
N TYR A 641 -7.31 -6.34 39.86
CA TYR A 641 -6.96 -5.56 41.05
C TYR A 641 -6.56 -6.46 42.22
N GLU A 642 -7.22 -7.61 42.39
CA GLU A 642 -6.91 -8.62 43.41
C GLU A 642 -5.49 -9.16 43.26
N THR A 643 -4.96 -9.21 42.02
CA THR A 643 -3.59 -9.66 41.75
C THR A 643 -2.55 -8.82 42.48
N PHE A 644 -2.80 -7.52 42.68
CA PHE A 644 -1.89 -6.63 43.41
C PHE A 644 -1.88 -6.85 44.94
N ASN A 645 -2.74 -7.73 45.46
CA ASN A 645 -2.70 -8.15 46.86
C ASN A 645 -1.79 -9.36 47.11
N ARG A 646 -1.17 -9.93 46.07
CA ARG A 646 -0.25 -11.06 46.18
C ARG A 646 1.13 -10.60 46.64
N ASP A 647 1.77 -11.37 47.50
CA ASP A 647 3.11 -11.05 48.04
C ASP A 647 4.21 -10.98 46.96
N ASN A 648 4.02 -11.66 45.82
CA ASN A 648 4.98 -11.69 44.71
C ASN A 648 4.76 -10.60 43.65
N VAL A 649 3.76 -9.73 43.81
CA VAL A 649 3.41 -8.69 42.83
C VAL A 649 3.73 -7.30 43.38
N SER A 650 4.31 -6.44 42.54
CA SER A 650 4.57 -5.05 42.87
C SER A 650 4.25 -4.13 41.69
N LEU A 651 3.87 -2.88 42.00
CA LEU A 651 3.53 -1.86 41.02
C LEU A 651 4.54 -0.72 41.05
N VAL A 652 4.99 -0.31 39.86
CA VAL A 652 5.84 0.87 39.66
C VAL A 652 5.05 1.90 38.86
N ASN A 653 4.83 3.07 39.46
CA ASN A 653 4.17 4.21 38.83
C ASN A 653 5.18 5.06 38.05
N LEU A 654 5.26 4.86 36.74
CA LEU A 654 6.22 5.52 35.85
C LEU A 654 6.06 7.03 35.72
N ARG A 655 4.94 7.62 36.18
CA ARG A 655 4.81 9.09 36.26
C ARG A 655 5.61 9.65 37.43
N ARG A 656 5.78 8.86 38.48
CA ARG A 656 6.63 9.19 39.64
C ARG A 656 8.07 8.78 39.37
N THR A 657 8.27 7.61 38.76
CA THR A 657 9.58 6.98 38.58
C THR A 657 9.79 6.51 37.14
N PRO A 658 10.05 7.44 36.19
CA PRO A 658 10.24 7.09 34.79
C PRO A 658 11.37 6.07 34.60
N ILE A 659 11.24 5.25 33.55
CA ILE A 659 12.33 4.38 33.09
C ILE A 659 13.41 5.28 32.49
N GLU A 660 14.64 5.18 32.98
CA GLU A 660 15.80 5.85 32.39
C GLU A 660 16.32 5.06 31.20
N THR A 661 16.52 3.75 31.40
CA THR A 661 17.00 2.84 30.37
C THR A 661 16.74 1.38 30.77
N ILE A 662 16.70 0.50 29.78
CA ILE A 662 16.84 -0.94 29.97
C ILE A 662 18.33 -1.26 29.96
N THR A 663 18.80 -1.95 31.00
CA THR A 663 20.19 -2.40 31.14
C THR A 663 20.32 -3.81 30.58
N ASN A 664 21.53 -4.39 30.64
CA ASN A 664 21.70 -5.78 30.24
C ASN A 664 21.02 -6.80 31.17
N LYS A 665 20.67 -6.39 32.40
CA LYS A 665 20.06 -7.27 33.42
C LYS A 665 18.62 -6.92 33.77
N GLY A 666 18.11 -5.75 33.40
CA GLY A 666 16.77 -5.36 33.81
C GLY A 666 16.40 -3.91 33.49
N ILE A 667 15.59 -3.31 34.35
CA ILE A 667 14.99 -1.99 34.11
C ILE A 667 15.50 -1.02 35.19
N LYS A 668 16.13 0.06 34.74
CA LYS A 668 16.58 1.15 35.60
C LYS A 668 15.59 2.30 35.59
N THR A 669 15.12 2.68 36.76
CA THR A 669 14.32 3.90 37.00
C THR A 669 15.13 4.89 37.83
N MET A 670 14.57 6.08 38.07
CA MET A 670 15.19 7.07 38.97
C MET A 670 15.33 6.58 40.43
N GLU A 671 14.60 5.54 40.84
CA GLU A 671 14.68 4.96 42.19
C GLU A 671 15.69 3.81 42.30
N GLY A 672 16.19 3.30 41.17
CA GLY A 672 17.16 2.20 41.15
C GLY A 672 16.93 1.22 40.01
N GLU A 673 17.70 0.13 40.01
CA GLU A 673 17.64 -0.93 39.02
C GLU A 673 16.97 -2.18 39.59
N HIS A 674 16.02 -2.75 38.84
CA HIS A 674 15.43 -4.05 39.13
C HIS A 674 15.86 -5.04 38.04
N GLU A 675 16.45 -6.15 38.47
CA GLU A 675 16.85 -7.25 37.59
C GLU A 675 15.67 -8.18 37.27
N PHE A 676 15.60 -8.63 36.02
CA PHE A 676 14.56 -9.52 35.52
C PHE A 676 15.16 -10.64 34.68
N ASP A 677 14.43 -11.75 34.61
CA ASP A 677 14.74 -12.85 33.68
C ASP A 677 13.94 -12.68 32.38
N ALA A 678 12.77 -12.03 32.45
CA ALA A 678 11.94 -11.72 31.29
C ALA A 678 11.26 -10.35 31.36
N ILE A 679 11.11 -9.68 30.21
CA ILE A 679 10.34 -8.45 30.04
C ILE A 679 9.21 -8.66 29.04
N VAL A 680 7.97 -8.42 29.49
CA VAL A 680 6.76 -8.46 28.67
C VAL A 680 6.34 -7.02 28.32
N TYR A 681 6.29 -6.73 27.02
CA TYR A 681 5.80 -5.46 26.49
C TYR A 681 4.33 -5.59 26.08
N ALA A 682 3.46 -4.97 26.89
CA ALA A 682 2.04 -4.79 26.61
C ALA A 682 1.76 -3.33 26.18
N THR A 683 2.60 -2.81 25.28
CA THR A 683 2.65 -1.40 24.86
C THR A 683 1.71 -1.06 23.68
N GLY A 684 0.94 -2.04 23.21
CA GLY A 684 -0.11 -1.88 22.22
C GLY A 684 0.36 -1.84 20.76
N PHE A 685 -0.45 -1.19 19.93
CA PHE A 685 -0.34 -1.20 18.46
C PHE A 685 -0.30 0.23 17.91
N ASP A 686 0.27 0.42 16.73
CA ASP A 686 -0.06 1.59 15.91
C ASP A 686 -1.43 1.33 15.27
N ALA A 687 -2.48 1.88 15.91
CA ALA A 687 -3.85 1.50 15.60
C ALA A 687 -4.38 2.19 14.33
N MET A 688 -5.26 1.48 13.62
CA MET A 688 -5.98 1.87 12.41
C MET A 688 -5.13 2.14 11.18
N THR A 689 -4.28 3.17 11.21
CA THR A 689 -3.47 3.55 10.05
C THR A 689 -2.19 2.72 9.93
N GLY A 690 -1.56 2.35 11.05
CA GLY A 690 -0.28 1.64 11.07
C GLY A 690 -0.22 0.40 10.17
N PRO A 691 -1.21 -0.51 10.20
CA PRO A 691 -1.23 -1.69 9.33
C PRO A 691 -1.23 -1.36 7.83
N LEU A 692 -1.89 -0.27 7.42
CA LEU A 692 -1.92 0.20 6.04
C LEU A 692 -0.61 0.89 5.65
N LEU A 693 -0.08 1.74 6.53
CA LEU A 693 1.16 2.50 6.31
C LEU A 693 2.44 1.64 6.34
N ARG A 694 2.35 0.36 6.73
CA ARG A 694 3.45 -0.61 6.60
C ARG A 694 3.60 -1.16 5.18
N VAL A 695 2.61 -0.96 4.31
CA VAL A 695 2.67 -1.30 2.90
C VAL A 695 2.95 -0.03 2.10
N ASP A 696 3.85 -0.08 1.12
CA ASP A 696 4.05 1.03 0.18
C ASP A 696 2.88 1.09 -0.80
N ILE A 697 1.77 1.69 -0.35
CA ILE A 697 0.54 1.88 -1.15
C ILE A 697 0.65 3.19 -1.91
N ARG A 698 0.50 3.12 -3.24
CA ARG A 698 0.53 4.29 -4.13
C ARG A 698 -0.68 4.33 -5.04
N GLY A 699 -1.42 5.42 -5.00
CA GLY A 699 -2.59 5.68 -5.83
C GLY A 699 -2.22 6.44 -7.11
N ARG A 700 -3.18 7.24 -7.61
CA ARG A 700 -3.00 8.07 -8.81
C ARG A 700 -1.79 9.00 -8.69
N GLY A 701 -1.09 9.20 -9.81
CA GLY A 701 0.13 10.00 -9.89
C GLY A 701 1.29 9.46 -9.05
N GLY A 702 1.21 8.19 -8.59
CA GLY A 702 2.21 7.59 -7.71
C GLY A 702 2.21 8.15 -6.28
N VAL A 703 1.15 8.87 -5.87
CA VAL A 703 1.03 9.46 -4.53
C VAL A 703 0.96 8.36 -3.48
N LYS A 704 1.83 8.43 -2.47
CA LYS A 704 1.83 7.47 -1.36
C LYS A 704 0.68 7.75 -0.41
N LEU A 705 0.06 6.68 0.10
CA LEU A 705 -0.99 6.80 1.13
C LEU A 705 -0.48 7.55 2.38
N GLN A 706 0.79 7.34 2.74
CA GLN A 706 1.43 8.04 3.85
C GLN A 706 1.44 9.57 3.64
N ASP A 707 1.68 10.02 2.41
CA ASP A 707 1.72 11.45 2.08
C ASP A 707 0.30 12.03 2.04
N ALA A 708 -0.67 11.27 1.51
CA ALA A 708 -2.09 11.66 1.50
C ALA A 708 -2.70 11.80 2.90
N TRP A 709 -2.11 11.13 3.90
CA TRP A 709 -2.55 11.14 5.30
C TRP A 709 -1.65 11.95 6.23
N VAL A 710 -0.75 12.78 5.71
CA VAL A 710 0.19 13.59 6.52
C VAL A 710 -0.55 14.49 7.53
N ASP A 711 -1.70 15.05 7.13
CA ASP A 711 -2.54 15.91 7.97
C ASP A 711 -3.59 15.14 8.79
N GLY A 712 -3.61 13.81 8.68
CA GLY A 712 -4.55 12.92 9.34
C GLY A 712 -5.25 11.98 8.34
N PRO A 713 -5.60 10.76 8.77
CA PRO A 713 -6.30 9.82 7.89
C PRO A 713 -7.69 10.33 7.53
N ARG A 714 -7.96 10.36 6.23
CA ARG A 714 -9.27 10.63 5.63
C ARG A 714 -9.66 9.45 4.75
N SER A 715 -10.95 9.15 4.76
CA SER A 715 -11.56 8.06 3.99
C SER A 715 -13.07 8.28 3.98
N TYR A 716 -13.72 7.99 2.86
CA TYR A 716 -15.16 8.03 2.76
C TYR A 716 -15.77 6.75 3.34
N LEU A 717 -16.69 6.92 4.31
CA LEU A 717 -17.33 5.84 5.07
C LEU A 717 -16.36 4.93 5.84
N GLY A 718 -15.07 5.24 5.87
CA GLY A 718 -14.04 4.32 6.35
C GLY A 718 -13.87 3.05 5.50
N ILE A 719 -14.30 3.12 4.23
CA ILE A 719 -14.24 2.04 3.25
C ILE A 719 -13.27 2.38 2.12
N ALA A 720 -13.35 3.57 1.53
CA ALA A 720 -12.55 3.96 0.37
C ALA A 720 -11.84 5.31 0.59
N ILE A 721 -10.82 5.61 -0.23
CA ILE A 721 -9.93 6.76 -0.06
C ILE A 721 -9.77 7.49 -1.39
N HIS A 722 -9.90 8.81 -1.40
CA HIS A 722 -9.77 9.61 -2.62
C HIS A 722 -8.34 9.54 -3.19
N GLY A 723 -8.20 9.33 -4.49
CA GLY A 723 -6.92 9.14 -5.17
C GLY A 723 -6.40 7.70 -5.17
N PHE A 724 -7.13 6.76 -4.54
CA PHE A 724 -6.79 5.34 -4.45
C PHE A 724 -7.94 4.48 -5.02
N PRO A 725 -8.17 4.54 -6.35
CA PRO A 725 -9.29 3.83 -6.98
C PRO A 725 -9.22 2.32 -6.78
N ASN A 726 -10.41 1.71 -6.66
CA ASN A 726 -10.59 0.27 -6.41
C ASN A 726 -9.89 -0.28 -5.16
N LEU A 727 -9.38 0.58 -4.28
CA LEU A 727 -8.86 0.21 -2.97
C LEU A 727 -9.96 0.32 -1.93
N PHE A 728 -10.26 -0.80 -1.29
CA PHE A 728 -11.20 -0.88 -0.18
C PHE A 728 -10.49 -1.25 1.12
N THR A 729 -10.93 -0.71 2.24
CA THR A 729 -10.46 -1.04 3.58
C THR A 729 -11.61 -1.61 4.40
N ILE A 730 -11.33 -2.70 5.13
CA ILE A 730 -12.32 -3.29 6.03
C ILE A 730 -12.06 -2.77 7.43
N THR A 731 -13.07 -2.15 8.05
CA THR A 731 -12.98 -1.48 9.36
C THR A 731 -11.95 -0.35 9.43
N GLY A 732 -11.72 0.38 8.33
CA GLY A 732 -10.74 1.47 8.24
C GLY A 732 -11.00 2.66 9.18
N PRO A 733 -10.12 3.67 9.19
CA PRO A 733 -10.35 4.93 9.89
C PRO A 733 -11.70 5.53 9.52
N SER A 734 -12.32 6.29 10.42
CA SER A 734 -13.62 6.94 10.21
C SER A 734 -14.80 5.97 9.97
N SER A 735 -14.65 4.68 10.31
CA SER A 735 -15.73 3.69 10.43
C SER A 735 -16.00 3.34 11.90
N PRO A 736 -17.12 2.69 12.26
CA PRO A 736 -17.40 2.31 13.66
C PRO A 736 -16.28 1.48 14.26
N SER A 737 -15.72 0.56 13.46
CA SER A 737 -14.50 -0.20 13.73
C SER A 737 -14.41 -0.62 15.22
N VAL A 738 -13.32 -0.23 15.87
CA VAL A 738 -12.97 -0.55 17.26
C VAL A 738 -13.91 -0.03 18.34
N LEU A 739 -14.88 0.83 18.04
CA LEU A 739 -15.90 1.22 19.02
C LEU A 739 -16.99 0.16 19.15
N SER A 740 -17.08 -0.75 18.19
CA SER A 740 -18.15 -1.73 18.08
C SER A 740 -17.67 -3.16 18.33
N ASN A 741 -18.63 -4.09 18.31
CA ASN A 741 -18.37 -5.48 18.00
C ASN A 741 -17.84 -5.59 16.55
N MET A 742 -16.56 -5.95 16.44
CA MET A 742 -15.86 -6.01 15.17
C MET A 742 -16.53 -6.96 14.16
N LEU A 743 -17.16 -8.07 14.57
CA LEU A 743 -17.80 -9.00 13.62
C LEU A 743 -18.97 -8.33 12.88
N VAL A 744 -19.75 -7.49 13.57
CA VAL A 744 -20.90 -6.79 12.97
C VAL A 744 -20.43 -5.75 11.94
N SER A 745 -19.38 -5.00 12.29
CA SER A 745 -18.78 -4.01 11.39
C SER A 745 -18.03 -4.65 10.23
N ILE A 746 -17.38 -5.79 10.46
CA ILE A 746 -16.72 -6.57 9.41
C ILE A 746 -17.75 -7.07 8.40
N GLU A 747 -18.84 -7.70 8.85
CA GLU A 747 -19.87 -8.19 7.93
C GLU A 747 -20.49 -7.05 7.13
N GLN A 748 -20.77 -5.90 7.78
CA GLN A 748 -21.28 -4.72 7.09
C GLN A 748 -20.35 -4.28 5.95
N HIS A 749 -19.06 -4.09 6.23
CA HIS A 749 -18.10 -3.63 5.21
C HIS A 749 -17.92 -4.66 4.10
N VAL A 750 -17.80 -5.95 4.46
CA VAL A 750 -17.57 -7.02 3.47
C VAL A 750 -18.79 -7.18 2.55
N ASP A 751 -20.01 -7.17 3.10
CA ASP A 751 -21.23 -7.22 2.30
C ASP A 751 -21.28 -6.02 1.35
N TRP A 752 -21.10 -4.81 1.89
CA TRP A 752 -21.16 -3.57 1.10
C TRP A 752 -20.09 -3.51 -0.01
N VAL A 753 -18.85 -3.90 0.29
CA VAL A 753 -17.76 -3.92 -0.70
C VAL A 753 -18.01 -4.98 -1.78
N SER A 754 -18.51 -6.16 -1.39
CA SER A 754 -18.86 -7.22 -2.34
C SER A 754 -20.01 -6.79 -3.26
N ASP A 755 -21.04 -6.15 -2.70
CA ASP A 755 -22.18 -5.63 -3.47
C ASP A 755 -21.75 -4.48 -4.39
N CYS A 756 -20.79 -3.65 -3.97
CA CYS A 756 -20.18 -2.60 -4.79
C CYS A 756 -19.43 -3.17 -6.00
N ILE A 757 -18.56 -4.15 -5.78
CA ILE A 757 -17.83 -4.83 -6.86
C ILE A 757 -18.80 -5.52 -7.82
N GLN A 758 -19.86 -6.16 -7.31
CA GLN A 758 -20.89 -6.75 -8.15
C GLN A 758 -21.63 -5.69 -8.99
N TRP A 759 -22.06 -4.60 -8.38
CA TRP A 759 -22.71 -3.49 -9.08
C TRP A 759 -21.81 -2.90 -10.17
N MET A 760 -20.52 -2.70 -9.89
CA MET A 760 -19.57 -2.23 -10.90
C MET A 760 -19.52 -3.15 -12.11
N ARG A 761 -19.50 -4.47 -11.89
CA ARG A 761 -19.49 -5.46 -12.99
C ARG A 761 -20.79 -5.44 -13.79
N GLU A 762 -21.93 -5.33 -13.11
CA GLU A 762 -23.25 -5.26 -13.75
C GLU A 762 -23.41 -3.99 -14.61
N GLU A 763 -22.85 -2.87 -14.16
CA GLU A 763 -22.88 -1.58 -14.86
C GLU A 763 -21.69 -1.35 -15.82
N GLY A 764 -20.78 -2.32 -15.95
CA GLY A 764 -19.60 -2.22 -16.82
C GLY A 764 -18.57 -1.16 -16.38
N LYS A 765 -18.48 -0.91 -15.07
CA LYS A 765 -17.54 0.03 -14.44
C LYS A 765 -16.20 -0.62 -14.16
N VAL A 766 -15.13 0.10 -14.49
CA VAL A 766 -13.75 -0.39 -14.33
C VAL A 766 -13.11 0.17 -13.07
N THR A 767 -13.34 1.45 -12.76
CA THR A 767 -12.79 2.11 -11.56
C THR A 767 -13.87 2.74 -10.71
N ILE A 768 -13.68 2.73 -9.39
CA ILE A 768 -14.47 3.49 -8.42
C ILE A 768 -13.57 4.12 -7.35
N GLU A 769 -13.82 5.38 -7.01
CA GLU A 769 -13.19 6.07 -5.87
C GLU A 769 -14.10 7.16 -5.31
N PRO A 770 -13.97 7.58 -4.04
CA PRO A 770 -14.76 8.70 -3.54
C PRO A 770 -14.24 10.01 -4.15
N SER A 771 -15.18 10.93 -4.40
CA SER A 771 -14.83 12.32 -4.66
C SER A 771 -14.15 12.93 -3.42
N ASP A 772 -13.22 13.87 -3.63
CA ASP A 772 -12.56 14.61 -2.55
C ASP A 772 -13.58 15.37 -1.67
N SER A 773 -14.70 15.83 -2.25
CA SER A 773 -15.80 16.43 -1.48
C SER A 773 -16.48 15.45 -0.54
N ALA A 774 -16.84 14.26 -1.01
CA ALA A 774 -17.51 13.27 -0.17
C ALA A 774 -16.61 12.80 0.98
N GLU A 775 -15.32 12.60 0.71
CA GLU A 775 -14.34 12.27 1.74
C GLU A 775 -14.20 13.37 2.80
N ARG A 776 -14.14 14.65 2.39
CA ARG A 776 -14.10 15.78 3.34
C ARG A 776 -15.37 15.91 4.17
N GLU A 777 -16.54 15.84 3.53
CA GLU A 777 -17.83 15.96 4.22
C GLU A 777 -18.00 14.86 5.27
N TRP A 778 -17.59 13.63 4.93
CA TRP A 778 -17.57 12.54 5.90
C TRP A 778 -16.60 12.80 7.06
N ALA A 779 -15.38 13.29 6.76
CA ALA A 779 -14.41 13.64 7.79
C ALA A 779 -14.96 14.72 8.74
N GLU A 780 -15.54 15.79 8.21
CA GLU A 780 -16.18 16.86 8.99
C GLU A 780 -17.32 16.33 9.87
N HIS A 781 -18.19 15.49 9.31
CA HIS A 781 -19.27 14.83 10.05
C HIS A 781 -18.74 13.98 11.21
N THR A 782 -17.74 13.13 10.96
CA THR A 782 -17.15 12.29 12.00
C THR A 782 -16.51 13.12 13.13
N GLU A 783 -15.85 14.22 12.79
CA GLU A 783 -15.21 15.12 13.75
C GLU A 783 -16.26 15.88 14.59
N GLN A 784 -17.32 16.38 13.96
CA GLN A 784 -18.42 17.06 14.65
C GLN A 784 -19.09 16.14 15.68
N LEU A 785 -19.39 14.90 15.29
CA LEU A 785 -19.96 13.92 16.22
C LEU A 785 -18.99 13.61 17.37
N ALA A 786 -17.69 13.42 17.09
CA ALA A 786 -16.71 13.16 18.13
C ALA A 786 -16.60 14.33 19.14
N LYS A 787 -16.68 15.59 18.68
CA LYS A 787 -16.68 16.79 19.53
C LYS A 787 -17.87 16.88 20.48
N MET A 788 -18.97 16.21 20.18
CA MET A 788 -20.16 16.14 21.06
C MET A 788 -20.01 15.11 22.20
N THR A 789 -18.88 14.41 22.27
CA THR A 789 -18.61 13.39 23.29
C THR A 789 -17.45 13.76 24.19
N LEU A 790 -17.22 12.96 25.23
CA LEU A 790 -16.05 13.08 26.10
C LEU A 790 -14.79 12.42 25.50
N TYR A 791 -14.88 11.67 24.39
CA TYR A 791 -13.72 10.98 23.79
C TYR A 791 -12.50 11.89 23.56
N PRO A 792 -12.64 13.13 23.04
CA PRO A 792 -11.50 14.00 22.79
C PRO A 792 -10.73 14.44 24.04
N LYS A 793 -11.26 14.20 25.25
CA LYS A 793 -10.58 14.51 26.52
C LYS A 793 -9.50 13.50 26.89
N ALA A 794 -9.50 12.30 26.30
CA ALA A 794 -8.53 11.25 26.63
C ALA A 794 -7.33 11.23 25.68
N ASN A 795 -6.14 11.06 26.25
CA ASN A 795 -4.96 10.65 25.46
C ASN A 795 -4.99 9.13 25.29
N SER A 796 -5.51 8.68 24.14
CA SER A 796 -5.71 7.27 23.81
C SER A 796 -5.30 6.99 22.37
N TRP A 797 -5.26 5.71 22.01
CA TRP A 797 -5.03 5.29 20.64
C TRP A 797 -6.21 5.59 19.71
N TYR A 798 -7.42 5.84 20.23
CA TYR A 798 -8.53 6.40 19.43
C TYR A 798 -8.22 7.81 18.92
N MET A 799 -7.41 8.56 19.67
CA MET A 799 -6.98 9.93 19.34
C MET A 799 -5.62 9.98 18.61
N GLY A 800 -5.09 8.83 18.16
CA GLY A 800 -3.74 8.71 17.60
C GLY A 800 -2.59 9.05 18.56
N SER A 801 -2.89 9.37 19.82
CA SER A 801 -1.94 10.02 20.76
C SER A 801 -0.89 9.05 21.33
N ASN A 802 -0.96 7.77 20.99
CA ASN A 802 -0.03 6.75 21.45
C ASN A 802 1.18 6.55 20.52
N VAL A 803 1.22 7.20 19.36
CA VAL A 803 2.31 7.10 18.37
C VAL A 803 2.90 8.51 18.16
N PRO A 804 4.19 8.73 18.45
CA PRO A 804 4.86 10.00 18.18
C PRO A 804 4.74 10.40 16.70
N GLY A 805 4.45 11.68 16.42
CA GLY A 805 4.31 12.22 15.06
C GLY A 805 2.95 11.97 14.40
N LYS A 806 2.08 11.12 14.98
CA LYS A 806 0.73 10.88 14.44
C LYS A 806 -0.22 12.05 14.74
N PRO A 807 -1.00 12.54 13.75
CA PRO A 807 -1.98 13.59 13.99
C PRO A 807 -2.98 13.21 15.09
N ARG A 808 -3.29 14.18 15.97
CA ARG A 808 -4.23 13.99 17.08
C ARG A 808 -5.66 14.32 16.63
N MET A 809 -6.38 13.31 16.19
CA MET A 809 -7.79 13.38 15.82
C MET A 809 -8.51 12.10 16.23
N PHE A 810 -9.84 12.14 16.35
CA PHE A 810 -10.61 10.95 16.69
C PHE A 810 -10.78 10.07 15.44
N LEU A 811 -10.29 8.84 15.50
CA LEU A 811 -10.10 8.00 14.31
C LEU A 811 -11.28 7.08 13.98
N ALA A 812 -12.32 7.00 14.82
CA ALA A 812 -13.48 6.13 14.61
C ALA A 812 -14.78 6.93 14.42
N TYR A 813 -15.79 6.30 13.84
CA TYR A 813 -17.13 6.88 13.75
C TYR A 813 -17.94 6.64 15.03
N VAL A 814 -18.28 7.71 15.76
CA VAL A 814 -19.01 7.61 17.05
C VAL A 814 -20.53 7.48 16.91
N GLY A 815 -21.09 7.63 15.70
CA GLY A 815 -22.55 7.60 15.49
C GLY A 815 -23.19 6.22 15.70
N GLY A 816 -22.38 5.17 15.89
CA GLY A 816 -22.84 3.80 16.16
C GLY A 816 -23.05 2.97 14.91
N VAL A 817 -23.01 1.64 15.07
CA VAL A 817 -23.02 0.68 13.96
C VAL A 817 -24.33 0.70 13.19
N GLY A 818 -25.47 0.76 13.87
CA GLY A 818 -26.78 0.77 13.22
C GLY A 818 -26.99 1.99 12.32
N THR A 819 -26.73 3.19 12.84
CA THR A 819 -26.83 4.44 12.05
C THR A 819 -25.84 4.43 10.89
N TYR A 820 -24.61 3.97 11.12
CA TYR A 820 -23.61 3.84 10.07
C TYR A 820 -24.07 2.90 8.95
N ARG A 821 -24.62 1.73 9.28
CA ARG A 821 -25.17 0.78 8.29
C ARG A 821 -26.24 1.44 7.44
N LEU A 822 -27.21 2.14 8.05
CA LEU A 822 -28.27 2.83 7.30
C LEU A 822 -27.71 3.89 6.33
N ILE A 823 -26.64 4.60 6.72
CA ILE A 823 -25.96 5.55 5.82
C ILE A 823 -25.32 4.81 4.64
N CYS A 824 -24.59 3.73 4.89
CA CYS A 824 -23.98 2.93 3.82
C CYS A 824 -25.01 2.33 2.87
N ASP A 825 -26.13 1.83 3.40
CA ASP A 825 -27.22 1.25 2.62
C ASP A 825 -27.88 2.32 1.73
N GLU A 826 -28.10 3.54 2.24
CA GLU A 826 -28.62 4.67 1.44
C GLU A 826 -27.63 5.10 0.34
N VAL A 827 -26.33 5.13 0.64
CA VAL A 827 -25.29 5.42 -0.36
C VAL A 827 -25.31 4.37 -1.48
N ALA A 828 -25.39 3.07 -1.15
CA ALA A 828 -25.49 2.02 -2.16
C ALA A 828 -26.80 2.13 -2.98
N ALA A 829 -27.94 2.33 -2.31
CA ALA A 829 -29.25 2.44 -2.96
C ALA A 829 -29.37 3.66 -3.90
N SER A 830 -28.57 4.70 -3.70
CA SER A 830 -28.50 5.89 -4.54
C SER A 830 -27.49 5.80 -5.68
N GLY A 831 -27.02 4.58 -6.00
CA GLY A 831 -26.02 4.37 -7.06
C GLY A 831 -24.61 4.78 -6.60
N TYR A 832 -24.26 4.47 -5.36
CA TYR A 832 -22.98 4.80 -4.73
C TYR A 832 -22.71 6.32 -4.70
N HIS A 833 -23.67 7.10 -4.21
CA HIS A 833 -23.53 8.55 -4.08
C HIS A 833 -22.23 8.95 -3.37
N GLY A 834 -21.55 9.97 -3.90
CA GLY A 834 -20.24 10.42 -3.40
C GLY A 834 -19.04 9.71 -4.03
N PHE A 835 -19.25 8.60 -4.73
CA PHE A 835 -18.24 7.92 -5.54
C PHE A 835 -18.28 8.36 -7.01
N GLU A 836 -17.11 8.38 -7.64
CA GLU A 836 -16.89 8.54 -9.07
C GLU A 836 -16.58 7.15 -9.65
N ALA A 837 -17.48 6.62 -10.46
CA ALA A 837 -17.34 5.32 -11.11
C ALA A 837 -17.27 5.46 -12.64
N ALA A 838 -16.15 5.06 -13.24
CA ALA A 838 -15.90 5.13 -14.67
C ALA A 838 -16.31 3.85 -15.38
#